data_AF-A0A916QJE1-F1
#
_entry.id   AF-A0A916QJE1-F1
#
_cell.length_a   1.000
_cell.length_b   1.000
_cell.length_c   1.000
_cell.angle_alpha   90.00
_cell.angle_beta   90.00
_cell.angle_gamma   90.00
#
_symmetry.space_group_name_H-M   'P 1'
#
loop_
_entity.id
_entity.type
_entity.pdbx_description
1 polymer ?
#
loop_
_entity_poly.entity_id
_entity_poly.type
_entity_poly.pdbx_seq_one_letter_code
_entity_poly.pdbx_strand_id
1 'polypeptide(L)'
;MKLKKIVAGCSAALLGLLIVTGAQNVSADSASSSNSSSSSTVKRSIRPNLPLRMNTAASNYFSYESWFEPKYYLNDKGEYVKNPVGKNDPGQKWFPLMAYTWPNKTIEADYIKYMVANGYSDSELGLTTEKVSGLNGSTSKETLDSFAKKLLMKYYKVGTDKLDSTIKSFVQNENYFSELPVESMSSYVPDNSGSIDNNQLLFVNNDNTSGANSSYRKITNNMDHEFLLGIDMDNSNPVVQAENLNWEYWLLHYGSIVHKNSKANFDGFRVDAASHVDLNSLAQVSNLMNQLYKTSKSDKNANSHLVYDESYVGQEPSILKKYGTQQIAMDGSLFYTFQNTLAKAPSKRTNLYTVATNSIVKRTSDTSSNKAQANWTFVNNHDQIKNVINQIIIDNHPGDRKIMSDDYKSEYATEAWNQYKKDRASKDKKYAQYNVPSQYALLLSNKDTIPTVYYGDLYDDFGSYMKTKTPYYTSIHALLNARKKYVAGGQTITKLNKAGDLIASVRYGKSVTSAKTKIKKKATTSRHSGMAVVVSNNPGLNSKKAKTYKINMGKAHAKQSYRYVLKTTSTGVTTKSKSTVKTDKKGILKLTIKGYSNSKVSGYLAVLVPRGAKSKQVATTKASSSKRSSKVTYRSNAALDSHVIYEGFSLFQNGGEYDTYTKIAKNAKTFAGLGITDFWMAPSYKSFGMSRYGEGYSVSDRYDLGDSAKNKYGTGKQLASAITALHKAGLKVQNDLVLNQMLGLSGVEAVTVDRINSHGQQLTVNGRTFKNALYFAYTKSSKSDKQYTYGGKYLGTLKSKYPKLFKSFKAGSVTVSAPSTSGTRIRTWSAKYENGTSTQNAGVNLAVTTSDGSYAELGDIIADSKLPDELTERVTATVVK
;
A
#
# COMPACT_ATOMS: atom_id res chain seq x y z
N MET A 1 -7.01 48.48 42.05
CA MET A 1 -5.55 48.50 42.28
C MET A 1 -4.89 48.51 40.90
N LYS A 2 -4.41 49.67 40.40
CA LYS A 2 -3.00 50.18 40.49
C LYS A 2 -2.01 49.18 39.85
N LEU A 3 -1.12 49.48 38.89
CA LEU A 3 -0.58 50.73 38.33
C LEU A 3 0.18 50.43 36.99
N LYS A 4 0.41 51.48 36.19
CA LYS A 4 1.36 51.60 35.04
C LYS A 4 2.84 51.71 35.48
N LYS A 5 3.80 51.37 34.59
CA LYS A 5 5.12 52.03 34.24
C LYS A 5 6.21 50.99 33.85
N ILE A 6 6.85 51.03 32.67
CA ILE A 6 8.01 51.84 32.16
C ILE A 6 9.41 51.21 32.44
N VAL A 7 10.10 50.81 31.35
CA VAL A 7 11.53 51.02 30.92
C VAL A 7 12.73 50.28 31.55
N ALA A 8 13.42 49.52 30.66
CA ALA A 8 14.86 49.38 30.31
C ALA A 8 16.02 49.04 31.28
N GLY A 9 17.05 48.41 30.67
CA GLY A 9 18.47 48.27 31.06
C GLY A 9 19.03 46.94 30.51
N CYS A 10 19.85 46.79 29.46
CA CYS A 10 21.00 47.49 28.86
C CYS A 10 22.36 47.22 29.55
N SER A 11 23.33 46.71 28.75
CA SER A 11 24.80 46.88 28.85
C SER A 11 25.33 46.80 27.40
N ALA A 12 25.57 47.95 26.73
CA ALA A 12 26.85 48.67 26.55
C ALA A 12 27.86 47.93 25.63
N ALA A 13 28.02 48.28 24.34
CA ALA A 13 28.78 49.40 23.72
C ALA A 13 30.32 49.23 23.85
N LEU A 14 31.13 49.26 22.77
CA LEU A 14 31.58 50.51 22.11
C LEU A 14 32.23 50.30 20.71
N LEU A 15 31.89 51.23 19.80
CA LEU A 15 32.60 51.93 18.70
C LEU A 15 33.89 51.34 18.05
N GLY A 16 34.13 51.52 16.74
CA GLY A 16 34.06 52.82 16.07
C GLY A 16 34.01 52.86 14.54
N LEU A 17 33.71 54.08 14.11
CA LEU A 17 33.23 54.60 12.83
C LEU A 17 34.41 55.05 11.93
N LEU A 18 34.27 55.00 10.61
CA LEU A 18 34.73 56.11 9.75
C LEU A 18 34.05 56.10 8.37
N ILE A 19 33.48 57.24 8.03
CA ILE A 19 32.89 57.65 6.75
C ILE A 19 33.95 58.41 5.96
N VAL A 20 34.08 58.22 4.64
CA VAL A 20 34.52 59.28 3.72
C VAL A 20 33.76 59.17 2.39
N THR A 21 33.19 60.29 1.98
CA THR A 21 32.68 60.60 0.63
C THR A 21 33.73 61.42 -0.13
N GLY A 22 33.75 61.33 -1.47
CA GLY A 22 34.54 62.24 -2.31
C GLY A 22 34.48 61.88 -3.79
N ALA A 23 34.02 62.83 -4.61
CA ALA A 23 33.95 62.77 -6.07
C ALA A 23 34.96 63.76 -6.69
N GLN A 24 35.54 63.44 -7.86
CA GLN A 24 35.72 64.31 -9.06
C GLN A 24 36.81 63.80 -10.04
N ASN A 25 36.38 63.54 -11.28
CA ASN A 25 36.86 64.00 -12.60
C ASN A 25 38.36 64.23 -12.98
N VAL A 26 38.68 63.66 -14.15
CA VAL A 26 39.48 64.17 -15.31
C VAL A 26 41.03 64.14 -15.20
N SER A 27 41.68 63.33 -16.06
CA SER A 27 42.48 63.83 -17.20
C SER A 27 43.03 62.66 -18.05
N ALA A 28 43.10 62.91 -19.35
CA ALA A 28 43.84 62.12 -20.31
C ALA A 28 45.31 62.54 -20.28
N ASP A 29 46.24 61.60 -20.42
CA ASP A 29 47.44 61.89 -21.19
C ASP A 29 48.10 60.63 -21.75
N SER A 30 48.51 60.78 -23.01
CA SER A 30 49.21 59.83 -23.85
C SER A 30 50.71 59.82 -23.57
N ALA A 31 51.33 58.65 -23.49
CA ALA A 31 52.74 58.51 -23.82
C ALA A 31 53.02 57.11 -24.38
N SER A 32 53.29 57.09 -25.69
CA SER A 32 53.88 55.99 -26.43
C SER A 32 55.31 55.73 -25.97
N SER A 33 55.66 54.47 -25.72
CA SER A 33 57.02 53.98 -25.95
C SER A 33 56.96 52.65 -26.68
N SER A 34 57.40 52.70 -27.93
CA SER A 34 57.68 51.55 -28.77
C SER A 34 58.89 50.79 -28.24
N ASN A 35 58.77 49.48 -28.10
CA ASN A 35 59.90 48.61 -28.40
C ASN A 35 59.44 47.34 -29.09
N SER A 36 59.92 47.17 -30.32
CA SER A 36 59.71 46.03 -31.19
C SER A 36 60.51 44.81 -30.71
N SER A 37 59.90 43.62 -30.71
CA SER A 37 60.53 42.44 -31.33
C SER A 37 59.61 41.21 -31.36
N SER A 38 59.61 40.58 -32.54
CA SER A 38 59.32 39.18 -32.86
C SER A 38 57.87 38.70 -32.96
N SER A 39 57.63 38.05 -34.09
CA SER A 39 56.37 37.54 -34.58
C SER A 39 55.92 36.24 -33.92
N SER A 40 54.59 36.07 -33.99
CA SER A 40 53.86 34.81 -34.10
C SER A 40 53.84 33.86 -32.90
N THR A 41 52.75 33.92 -32.12
CA THR A 41 51.75 32.84 -32.10
C THR A 41 50.44 33.43 -31.58
N VAL A 42 49.43 33.57 -32.44
CA VAL A 42 48.06 33.83 -31.99
C VAL A 42 47.60 32.58 -31.22
N LYS A 43 47.68 32.63 -29.89
CA LYS A 43 47.18 31.59 -28.98
C LYS A 43 45.65 31.53 -29.14
N ARG A 44 45.17 30.62 -29.99
CA ARG A 44 43.74 30.28 -30.06
C ARG A 44 43.36 29.49 -28.80
N SER A 45 42.47 30.07 -27.99
CA SER A 45 41.90 29.51 -26.76
C SER A 45 41.32 28.10 -26.97
N ILE A 46 41.72 27.16 -26.13
CA ILE A 46 41.11 25.85 -26.04
C ILE A 46 40.87 25.51 -24.55
N ARG A 47 39.64 25.73 -24.09
CA ARG A 47 39.05 25.03 -22.93
C ARG A 47 38.19 23.87 -23.45
N PRO A 48 37.84 22.86 -22.62
CA PRO A 48 36.86 21.84 -22.97
C PRO A 48 35.44 22.41 -23.09
N ASN A 49 35.21 23.35 -24.01
CA ASN A 49 33.90 23.95 -24.25
C ASN A 49 33.08 23.10 -25.22
N LEU A 50 31.80 22.98 -24.85
CA LEU A 50 30.70 22.17 -25.37
C LEU A 50 30.77 20.67 -25.06
N PRO A 51 29.80 20.10 -24.30
CA PRO A 51 29.55 18.67 -24.38
C PRO A 51 29.23 18.33 -25.84
N LEU A 52 30.04 17.45 -26.45
CA LEU A 52 29.70 16.90 -27.78
C LEU A 52 28.40 16.10 -27.70
N ARG A 53 28.19 15.44 -26.55
CA ARG A 53 27.01 14.66 -26.15
C ARG A 53 26.89 14.61 -24.62
N MET A 54 25.67 14.36 -24.13
CA MET A 54 25.40 14.02 -22.74
C MET A 54 24.54 12.77 -22.65
N ASN A 55 24.76 11.98 -21.59
CA ASN A 55 23.83 10.93 -21.21
C ASN A 55 22.85 11.54 -20.20
N THR A 56 21.86 12.28 -20.70
CA THR A 56 20.83 12.84 -19.84
C THR A 56 19.85 11.74 -19.46
N ALA A 57 19.60 11.59 -18.17
CA ALA A 57 18.52 10.76 -17.64
C ALA A 57 17.16 11.36 -18.08
N ALA A 58 16.71 11.02 -19.28
CA ALA A 58 15.35 11.21 -19.81
C ALA A 58 14.68 12.61 -19.61
N SER A 59 15.45 13.66 -19.33
CA SER A 59 15.00 15.01 -19.02
C SER A 59 15.85 16.04 -19.76
N ASN A 60 15.25 17.20 -20.07
CA ASN A 60 15.94 18.31 -20.73
C ASN A 60 16.89 19.06 -19.77
N TYR A 61 17.07 18.60 -18.52
CA TYR A 61 17.82 19.30 -17.48
C TYR A 61 19.17 18.63 -17.19
N PHE A 62 20.14 19.45 -16.81
CA PHE A 62 21.40 18.96 -16.28
C PHE A 62 21.21 18.45 -14.84
N SER A 63 21.67 17.23 -14.57
CA SER A 63 21.83 16.69 -13.21
C SER A 63 23.30 16.61 -12.86
N TYR A 64 23.68 16.88 -11.61
CA TYR A 64 25.05 16.68 -11.11
C TYR A 64 25.54 15.22 -11.29
N GLU A 65 24.64 14.23 -11.30
CA GLU A 65 24.98 12.83 -11.60
C GLU A 65 25.16 12.53 -13.10
N SER A 66 24.94 13.51 -13.98
CA SER A 66 25.02 13.31 -15.42
C SER A 66 26.45 13.07 -15.87
N TRP A 67 26.59 12.36 -16.99
CA TRP A 67 27.84 12.22 -17.70
C TRP A 67 27.82 13.03 -18.98
N PHE A 68 28.96 13.61 -19.32
CA PHE A 68 29.13 14.37 -20.55
C PHE A 68 30.43 14.00 -21.26
N GLU A 69 30.43 14.25 -22.56
CA GLU A 69 31.60 14.10 -23.41
C GLU A 69 32.29 15.46 -23.55
N PRO A 70 33.37 15.74 -22.82
CA PRO A 70 34.05 17.01 -22.93
C PRO A 70 34.83 17.08 -24.26
N LYS A 71 34.92 18.26 -24.86
CA LYS A 71 35.70 18.47 -26.09
C LYS A 71 37.21 18.21 -25.90
N TYR A 72 37.70 18.47 -24.70
CA TYR A 72 39.07 18.18 -24.28
C TYR A 72 39.03 17.52 -22.90
N TYR A 73 39.97 16.65 -22.60
CA TYR A 73 40.10 16.07 -21.25
C TYR A 73 41.54 16.16 -20.78
N LEU A 74 41.73 16.08 -19.47
CA LEU A 74 43.04 16.14 -18.84
C LEU A 74 43.66 14.73 -18.80
N ASN A 75 44.85 14.56 -19.38
CA ASN A 75 45.57 13.29 -19.32
C ASN A 75 46.33 13.13 -17.98
N ASP A 76 47.00 11.99 -17.80
CA ASP A 76 47.85 11.66 -16.64
C ASP A 76 49.06 12.59 -16.45
N LYS A 77 49.45 13.34 -17.49
CA LYS A 77 50.53 14.33 -17.47
C LYS A 77 50.03 15.75 -17.13
N GLY A 78 48.72 15.93 -16.95
CA GLY A 78 48.13 17.24 -16.65
C GLY A 78 47.99 18.14 -17.89
N GLU A 79 48.00 17.55 -19.09
CA GLU A 79 47.84 18.23 -20.37
C GLU A 79 46.41 18.02 -20.89
N TYR A 80 45.83 19.07 -21.49
CA TYR A 80 44.54 18.95 -22.15
C TYR A 80 44.71 18.38 -23.55
N VAL A 81 44.12 17.21 -23.79
CA VAL A 81 44.12 16.54 -25.08
C VAL A 81 42.71 16.54 -25.68
N LYS A 82 42.63 16.59 -27.01
CA LYS A 82 41.36 16.61 -27.73
C LYS A 82 40.66 15.26 -27.59
N ASN A 83 39.39 15.27 -27.21
CA ASN A 83 38.58 14.05 -27.21
C ASN A 83 38.28 13.65 -28.67
N PRO A 84 38.57 12.41 -29.09
CA PRO A 84 38.26 11.96 -30.44
C PRO A 84 36.75 12.03 -30.73
N VAL A 85 36.38 12.52 -31.91
CA VAL A 85 34.97 12.79 -32.29
C VAL A 85 34.48 11.72 -33.27
N GLY A 86 33.47 10.92 -32.86
CA GLY A 86 32.82 9.92 -33.71
C GLY A 86 31.79 9.09 -32.95
N LYS A 87 30.71 8.62 -33.61
CA LYS A 87 29.81 7.60 -32.99
C LYS A 87 30.60 6.29 -32.89
N ASN A 88 30.80 5.80 -31.67
CA ASN A 88 31.42 4.50 -31.36
C ASN A 88 32.95 4.41 -31.56
N ASP A 89 33.68 5.51 -31.39
CA ASP A 89 35.15 5.45 -31.32
C ASP A 89 35.57 4.82 -29.96
N PRO A 90 36.29 3.68 -29.94
CA PRO A 90 36.74 3.06 -28.69
C PRO A 90 37.71 3.94 -27.87
N GLY A 91 38.25 5.02 -28.44
CA GLY A 91 39.06 6.03 -27.75
C GLY A 91 38.26 7.15 -27.07
N GLN A 92 36.94 7.22 -27.25
CA GLN A 92 36.08 8.29 -26.72
C GLN A 92 36.05 8.27 -25.18
N LYS A 93 36.22 9.44 -24.55
CA LYS A 93 36.21 9.57 -23.09
C LYS A 93 34.97 10.34 -22.62
N TRP A 94 34.33 9.79 -21.59
CA TRP A 94 33.21 10.39 -20.89
C TRP A 94 33.61 10.67 -19.46
N PHE A 95 33.12 11.78 -18.91
CA PHE A 95 33.37 12.17 -17.54
C PHE A 95 32.07 12.56 -16.83
N PRO A 96 31.99 12.32 -15.52
CA PRO A 96 30.87 12.78 -14.72
C PRO A 96 30.93 14.30 -14.57
N LEU A 97 29.76 14.94 -14.52
CA LEU A 97 29.63 16.39 -14.39
C LEU A 97 30.21 16.89 -13.06
N MET A 98 30.03 16.13 -11.97
CA MET A 98 30.63 16.39 -10.66
C MET A 98 32.15 16.31 -10.60
N ALA A 99 32.84 15.92 -11.67
CA ALA A 99 34.29 16.10 -11.74
C ALA A 99 34.71 17.52 -12.13
N TYR A 100 33.75 18.35 -12.58
CA TYR A 100 33.99 19.69 -13.12
C TYR A 100 33.21 20.79 -12.43
N THR A 101 32.04 20.48 -11.86
CA THR A 101 31.17 21.49 -11.24
C THR A 101 30.43 20.92 -10.03
N TRP A 102 30.18 21.78 -9.04
CA TRP A 102 29.54 21.45 -7.77
C TRP A 102 28.57 22.58 -7.37
N PRO A 103 27.53 22.29 -6.56
CA PRO A 103 26.57 23.29 -6.13
C PRO A 103 27.16 24.47 -5.37
N ASN A 104 28.25 24.26 -4.65
CA ASN A 104 29.00 25.26 -3.89
C ASN A 104 30.33 24.67 -3.38
N LYS A 105 31.18 25.53 -2.81
CA LYS A 105 32.50 25.15 -2.28
C LYS A 105 32.47 24.11 -1.16
N THR A 106 31.41 24.05 -0.35
CA THR A 106 31.29 23.02 0.70
C THR A 106 31.17 21.65 0.05
N ILE A 107 30.27 21.52 -0.93
CA ILE A 107 30.07 20.25 -1.65
C ILE A 107 31.29 19.88 -2.50
N GLU A 108 31.99 20.85 -3.09
CA GLU A 108 33.27 20.62 -3.78
C GLU A 108 34.32 20.03 -2.83
N ALA A 109 34.50 20.63 -1.65
CA ALA A 109 35.42 20.12 -0.64
C ALA A 109 35.04 18.72 -0.14
N ASP A 110 33.76 18.48 0.13
CA ASP A 110 33.24 17.19 0.59
C ASP A 110 33.39 16.11 -0.49
N TYR A 111 33.12 16.44 -1.75
CA TYR A 111 33.37 15.57 -2.90
C TYR A 111 34.85 15.17 -2.97
N ILE A 112 35.78 16.12 -2.93
CA ILE A 112 37.22 15.84 -3.00
C ILE A 112 37.63 14.88 -1.88
N LYS A 113 37.23 15.17 -0.63
CA LYS A 113 37.51 14.32 0.53
C LYS A 113 36.95 12.91 0.34
N TYR A 114 35.70 12.81 -0.10
CA TYR A 114 35.02 11.54 -0.32
C TYR A 114 35.72 10.70 -1.38
N MET A 115 36.06 11.29 -2.52
CA MET A 115 36.72 10.58 -3.61
C MET A 115 38.10 10.04 -3.19
N VAL A 116 38.90 10.85 -2.50
CA VAL A 116 40.20 10.43 -1.97
C VAL A 116 40.05 9.27 -0.96
N ALA A 117 39.04 9.33 -0.10
CA ALA A 117 38.76 8.25 0.85
C ALA A 117 38.24 6.95 0.19
N ASN A 118 37.65 7.05 -1.01
CA ASN A 118 36.99 5.94 -1.71
C ASN A 118 37.77 5.45 -2.94
N GLY A 119 39.10 5.37 -2.85
CA GLY A 119 39.94 4.70 -3.85
C GLY A 119 40.51 5.60 -4.94
N TYR A 120 40.32 6.92 -4.85
CA TYR A 120 40.93 7.91 -5.75
C TYR A 120 42.06 8.70 -5.07
N SER A 121 42.71 8.11 -4.07
CA SER A 121 43.96 8.61 -3.52
C SER A 121 45.15 8.38 -4.48
N ASP A 122 46.12 9.27 -4.43
CA ASP A 122 47.35 9.24 -5.23
C ASP A 122 48.41 10.10 -4.53
N SER A 123 49.42 9.46 -3.93
CA SER A 123 50.46 10.15 -3.18
C SER A 123 51.32 11.05 -4.05
N GLU A 124 51.56 10.68 -5.32
CA GLU A 124 52.35 11.46 -6.28
C GLU A 124 51.64 12.76 -6.65
N LEU A 125 50.32 12.71 -6.81
CA LEU A 125 49.49 13.91 -7.05
C LEU A 125 49.21 14.69 -5.76
N GLY A 126 49.55 14.14 -4.59
CA GLY A 126 49.24 14.71 -3.29
C GLY A 126 47.76 14.60 -2.89
N LEU A 127 47.05 13.63 -3.46
CA LEU A 127 45.69 13.24 -3.10
C LEU A 127 45.74 12.22 -1.95
N THR A 128 46.02 12.69 -0.74
CA THR A 128 46.02 11.85 0.48
C THR A 128 44.94 12.32 1.44
N THR A 129 44.38 11.40 2.23
CA THR A 129 43.36 11.70 3.25
C THR A 129 43.80 12.80 4.20
N GLU A 130 45.08 12.80 4.58
CA GLU A 130 45.70 13.85 5.40
C GLU A 130 45.62 15.23 4.72
N LYS A 131 46.06 15.33 3.45
CA LYS A 131 46.11 16.61 2.72
C LYS A 131 44.74 17.20 2.42
N VAL A 132 43.71 16.37 2.26
CA VAL A 132 42.35 16.82 1.97
C VAL A 132 41.49 17.01 3.23
N SER A 133 41.94 16.51 4.39
CA SER A 133 41.15 16.50 5.63
C SER A 133 40.64 17.89 6.06
N GLY A 134 41.41 18.94 5.80
CA GLY A 134 41.08 20.32 6.16
C GLY A 134 40.16 21.06 5.16
N LEU A 135 39.84 20.47 4.01
CA LEU A 135 39.02 21.12 2.99
C LEU A 135 37.58 21.35 3.50
N ASN A 136 37.05 22.56 3.29
CA ASN A 136 35.71 22.97 3.68
C ASN A 136 35.22 24.16 2.83
N GLY A 137 34.00 24.66 3.10
CA GLY A 137 33.41 25.77 2.34
C GLY A 137 34.18 27.10 2.38
N SER A 138 35.05 27.30 3.38
CA SER A 138 35.91 28.49 3.49
C SER A 138 37.25 28.33 2.76
N THR A 139 37.57 27.14 2.24
CA THR A 139 38.77 26.92 1.42
C THR A 139 38.74 27.83 0.18
N SER A 140 39.92 28.32 -0.23
CA SER A 140 40.06 29.18 -1.41
C SER A 140 39.74 28.39 -2.69
N LYS A 141 39.19 29.08 -3.69
CA LYS A 141 38.77 28.42 -4.94
C LYS A 141 39.97 27.82 -5.68
N GLU A 142 41.11 28.51 -5.66
CA GLU A 142 42.36 28.06 -6.28
C GLU A 142 42.86 26.74 -5.67
N THR A 143 42.68 26.57 -4.35
CA THR A 143 43.09 25.35 -3.65
C THR A 143 42.18 24.19 -4.02
N LEU A 144 40.86 24.41 -4.04
CA LEU A 144 39.88 23.39 -4.44
C LEU A 144 40.07 22.98 -5.91
N ASP A 145 40.25 23.94 -6.81
CA ASP A 145 40.54 23.71 -8.23
C ASP A 145 41.80 22.87 -8.44
N SER A 146 42.85 23.14 -7.65
CA SER A 146 44.09 22.37 -7.69
C SER A 146 43.85 20.89 -7.35
N PHE A 147 43.07 20.60 -6.31
CA PHE A 147 42.72 19.22 -5.95
C PHE A 147 41.75 18.56 -6.93
N ALA A 148 40.75 19.28 -7.43
CA ALA A 148 39.83 18.79 -8.46
C ALA A 148 40.59 18.42 -9.75
N LYS A 149 41.54 19.26 -10.18
CA LYS A 149 42.42 18.98 -11.32
C LYS A 149 43.22 17.69 -11.13
N LYS A 150 43.77 17.47 -9.93
CA LYS A 150 44.49 16.23 -9.60
C LYS A 150 43.58 15.01 -9.64
N LEU A 151 42.33 15.14 -9.18
CA LEU A 151 41.34 14.06 -9.28
C LEU A 151 41.01 13.71 -10.73
N LEU A 152 40.90 14.69 -11.63
CA LEU A 152 40.73 14.45 -13.07
C LEU A 152 41.90 13.63 -13.64
N MET A 153 43.15 13.96 -13.29
CA MET A 153 44.32 13.17 -13.68
C MET A 153 44.25 11.75 -13.13
N LYS A 154 43.78 11.59 -11.88
CA LYS A 154 43.59 10.28 -11.27
C LYS A 154 42.54 9.45 -12.00
N TYR A 155 41.37 10.02 -12.32
CA TYR A 155 40.32 9.34 -13.09
C TYR A 155 40.83 8.85 -14.45
N TYR A 156 41.67 9.64 -15.11
CA TYR A 156 42.31 9.22 -16.35
C TYR A 156 43.22 7.99 -16.14
N LYS A 157 44.07 8.00 -15.09
CA LYS A 157 44.99 6.88 -14.77
C LYS A 157 44.25 5.58 -14.45
N VAL A 158 43.18 5.62 -13.67
CA VAL A 158 42.51 4.40 -13.15
C VAL A 158 41.29 3.95 -13.98
N GLY A 159 40.85 4.77 -14.94
CA GLY A 159 39.62 4.52 -15.69
C GLY A 159 38.35 4.84 -14.89
N THR A 160 37.20 4.73 -15.55
CA THR A 160 35.90 5.23 -15.05
C THR A 160 34.96 4.11 -14.57
N ASP A 161 35.38 2.85 -14.60
CA ASP A 161 34.51 1.68 -14.42
C ASP A 161 33.77 1.63 -13.08
N LYS A 162 34.34 2.24 -12.02
CA LYS A 162 33.73 2.35 -10.68
C LYS A 162 33.32 3.77 -10.32
N LEU A 163 33.59 4.75 -11.17
CA LEU A 163 33.39 6.16 -10.86
C LEU A 163 31.92 6.52 -10.72
N ASP A 164 31.06 5.94 -11.56
CA ASP A 164 29.61 6.15 -11.51
C ASP A 164 29.02 5.72 -10.17
N SER A 165 29.36 4.51 -9.69
CA SER A 165 28.84 4.01 -8.41
C SER A 165 29.40 4.77 -7.22
N THR A 166 30.67 5.19 -7.25
CA THR A 166 31.24 6.06 -6.20
C THR A 166 30.54 7.41 -6.14
N ILE A 167 30.24 8.06 -7.27
CA ILE A 167 29.58 9.37 -7.29
C ILE A 167 28.14 9.26 -6.80
N LYS A 168 27.39 8.25 -7.25
CA LYS A 168 26.03 7.97 -6.73
C LYS A 168 26.06 7.75 -5.22
N SER A 169 27.08 7.06 -4.71
CA SER A 169 27.26 6.85 -3.28
C SER A 169 27.60 8.15 -2.55
N PHE A 170 28.41 9.04 -3.14
CA PHE A 170 28.63 10.39 -2.59
C PHE A 170 27.32 11.16 -2.47
N VAL A 171 26.56 11.26 -3.56
CA VAL A 171 25.25 11.95 -3.60
C VAL A 171 24.31 11.42 -2.53
N GLN A 172 24.20 10.09 -2.39
CA GLN A 172 23.32 9.47 -1.39
C GLN A 172 23.73 9.74 0.06
N ASN A 173 25.03 9.94 0.32
CA ASN A 173 25.55 10.19 1.66
C ASN A 173 25.67 11.69 1.99
N GLU A 174 25.59 12.55 0.99
CA GLU A 174 25.73 13.99 1.14
C GLU A 174 24.39 14.63 1.53
N ASN A 175 24.36 15.27 2.70
CA ASN A 175 23.15 15.82 3.31
C ASN A 175 22.50 16.91 2.45
N TYR A 176 23.26 17.58 1.59
CA TYR A 176 22.74 18.55 0.62
C TYR A 176 21.75 17.93 -0.38
N PHE A 177 21.99 16.68 -0.81
CA PHE A 177 21.14 15.97 -1.77
C PHE A 177 20.09 15.05 -1.13
N SER A 178 20.07 14.94 0.21
CA SER A 178 19.13 14.07 0.92
C SER A 178 17.66 14.50 0.77
N GLU A 179 16.76 13.55 0.53
CA GLU A 179 15.30 13.75 0.52
C GLU A 179 14.68 13.98 1.90
N LEU A 180 15.50 13.93 2.96
CA LEU A 180 15.08 14.14 4.35
C LEU A 180 14.02 13.11 4.79
N PRO A 181 14.38 11.82 4.90
CA PRO A 181 13.47 10.78 5.39
C PRO A 181 13.08 11.06 6.85
N VAL A 182 11.80 10.85 7.21
CA VAL A 182 11.30 11.08 8.58
C VAL A 182 12.05 10.27 9.64
N GLU A 183 12.58 9.12 9.25
CA GLU A 183 13.36 8.20 10.06
C GLU A 183 14.68 8.82 10.55
N SER A 184 15.14 9.88 9.89
CA SER A 184 16.30 10.66 10.33
C SER A 184 16.02 11.51 11.57
N MET A 185 14.75 11.82 11.90
CA MET A 185 14.39 12.61 13.08
C MET A 185 14.62 11.82 14.37
N SER A 186 15.25 12.44 15.35
CA SER A 186 15.51 11.80 16.66
C SER A 186 14.22 11.39 17.38
N SER A 187 13.10 12.07 17.10
CA SER A 187 11.77 11.78 17.64
C SER A 187 11.00 10.69 16.89
N TYR A 188 11.50 10.20 15.74
CA TYR A 188 10.81 9.18 14.98
C TYR A 188 10.83 7.84 15.73
N VAL A 189 9.67 7.18 15.75
CA VAL A 189 9.50 5.84 16.31
C VAL A 189 8.82 5.00 15.24
N PRO A 190 9.41 3.86 14.83
CA PRO A 190 8.78 2.99 13.86
C PRO A 190 7.47 2.44 14.44
N ASP A 191 6.41 2.48 13.65
CA ASP A 191 5.14 1.87 14.01
C ASP A 191 4.98 0.49 13.36
N ASN A 192 4.05 -0.31 13.87
CA ASN A 192 3.91 -1.70 13.47
C ASN A 192 3.25 -1.91 12.11
N SER A 193 2.60 -0.89 11.52
CA SER A 193 2.24 -0.94 10.10
C SER A 193 3.46 -1.09 9.21
N GLY A 194 4.63 -0.65 9.69
CA GLY A 194 5.87 -0.54 8.94
C GLY A 194 5.81 0.56 7.87
N SER A 195 4.80 1.44 7.92
CA SER A 195 4.62 2.51 6.96
C SER A 195 5.55 3.69 7.26
N ILE A 196 5.98 4.34 6.19
CA ILE A 196 6.64 5.64 6.20
C ILE A 196 5.82 6.60 5.35
N ASP A 197 4.50 6.56 5.56
CA ASP A 197 3.48 7.27 4.80
C ASP A 197 3.66 8.79 4.82
N ASN A 198 4.40 9.35 5.78
CA ASN A 198 4.75 10.77 5.82
C ASN A 198 5.93 11.15 4.91
N ASN A 199 6.62 10.19 4.28
CA ASN A 199 7.67 10.46 3.31
C ASN A 199 7.10 10.72 1.91
N GLN A 200 6.36 11.80 1.70
CA GLN A 200 5.72 12.13 0.43
C GLN A 200 6.27 13.39 -0.24
N LEU A 201 6.18 13.39 -1.57
CA LEU A 201 6.49 14.48 -2.49
C LEU A 201 5.27 14.74 -3.38
N LEU A 202 4.68 15.93 -3.30
CA LEU A 202 3.56 16.35 -4.14
C LEU A 202 4.09 16.87 -5.48
N PHE A 203 3.54 16.43 -6.61
CA PHE A 203 3.84 17.04 -7.90
C PHE A 203 3.05 18.34 -8.08
N VAL A 204 3.77 19.44 -8.30
CA VAL A 204 3.18 20.77 -8.46
C VAL A 204 3.34 21.28 -9.90
N ASN A 205 2.39 22.11 -10.34
CA ASN A 205 2.47 22.69 -11.67
C ASN A 205 3.56 23.75 -11.72
N ASN A 206 4.40 23.70 -12.76
CA ASN A 206 5.50 24.63 -12.96
C ASN A 206 5.84 24.72 -14.45
N ASP A 207 6.28 25.89 -14.91
CA ASP A 207 6.63 26.11 -16.32
C ASP A 207 7.85 25.28 -16.74
N ASN A 208 8.83 25.10 -15.84
CA ASN A 208 10.02 24.27 -16.05
C ASN A 208 9.64 22.80 -16.30
N THR A 209 8.55 22.31 -15.71
CA THR A 209 8.09 20.92 -15.89
C THR A 209 6.68 20.86 -16.46
N SER A 210 6.38 21.71 -17.44
CA SER A 210 5.03 21.83 -18.00
C SER A 210 4.46 20.52 -18.55
N GLY A 211 5.31 19.58 -19.00
CA GLY A 211 4.92 18.23 -19.41
C GLY A 211 4.33 17.36 -18.28
N ALA A 212 4.64 17.70 -17.03
CA ALA A 212 4.13 17.08 -15.81
C ALA A 212 2.94 17.84 -15.18
N ASN A 213 2.49 18.95 -15.77
CA ASN A 213 1.37 19.72 -15.22
C ASN A 213 0.05 18.94 -15.29
N SER A 214 -0.80 19.17 -14.30
CA SER A 214 -2.16 18.63 -14.23
C SER A 214 -3.14 19.70 -13.75
N SER A 215 -4.30 19.80 -14.41
CA SER A 215 -5.44 20.60 -13.91
C SER A 215 -6.30 19.84 -12.89
N TYR A 216 -5.85 18.64 -12.49
CA TYR A 216 -6.54 17.74 -11.57
C TYR A 216 -5.77 17.65 -10.24
N ARG A 217 -5.33 16.47 -9.81
CA ARG A 217 -4.71 16.25 -8.49
C ARG A 217 -5.55 16.71 -7.29
N LYS A 218 -6.82 16.30 -7.27
CA LYS A 218 -7.75 16.64 -6.18
C LYS A 218 -7.62 15.67 -5.00
N ILE A 219 -6.61 15.87 -4.18
CA ILE A 219 -6.20 15.00 -3.06
C ILE A 219 -7.13 15.00 -1.83
N THR A 220 -8.34 15.55 -1.94
CA THR A 220 -9.28 15.71 -0.80
C THR A 220 -10.64 15.03 -1.04
N ASN A 221 -10.84 14.37 -2.18
CA ASN A 221 -12.12 13.74 -2.53
C ASN A 221 -12.10 12.22 -2.22
N ASN A 222 -11.66 11.88 -1.02
CA ASN A 222 -11.39 10.54 -0.50
C ASN A 222 -12.02 10.41 0.91
N MET A 223 -11.89 9.26 1.57
CA MET A 223 -12.44 9.04 2.93
C MET A 223 -11.40 9.30 4.04
N ASP A 224 -10.13 9.19 3.71
CA ASP A 224 -8.96 9.45 4.54
C ASP A 224 -7.96 10.30 3.73
N HIS A 225 -6.70 10.37 4.11
CA HIS A 225 -5.65 11.05 3.34
C HIS A 225 -5.36 10.37 1.99
N GLU A 226 -4.91 11.12 0.98
CA GLU A 226 -4.62 10.58 -0.37
C GLU A 226 -3.35 9.72 -0.40
N PHE A 227 -2.23 10.24 0.13
CA PHE A 227 -0.93 9.61 -0.08
C PHE A 227 -0.68 8.45 0.88
N LEU A 228 -0.58 7.23 0.33
CA LEU A 228 -0.32 6.03 1.10
C LEU A 228 1.08 5.44 0.86
N LEU A 229 1.37 5.01 -0.38
CA LEU A 229 2.60 4.31 -0.75
C LEU A 229 2.98 4.55 -2.20
N GLY A 230 4.28 4.67 -2.51
CA GLY A 230 4.79 4.63 -3.89
C GLY A 230 4.38 5.85 -4.72
N ILE A 231 4.22 5.65 -6.03
CA ILE A 231 3.65 6.63 -6.96
C ILE A 231 2.13 6.65 -6.76
N ASP A 232 1.61 7.77 -6.29
CA ASP A 232 0.20 7.96 -6.01
C ASP A 232 -0.55 8.39 -7.28
N MET A 233 -1.52 7.60 -7.71
CA MET A 233 -2.21 7.78 -8.99
C MET A 233 -3.30 8.84 -8.88
N ASP A 234 -3.33 9.82 -9.79
CA ASP A 234 -4.36 10.89 -9.80
C ASP A 234 -5.71 10.33 -10.26
N ASN A 235 -6.44 9.69 -9.35
CA ASN A 235 -7.77 9.14 -9.60
C ASN A 235 -8.86 10.22 -9.75
N SER A 236 -8.51 11.50 -9.56
CA SER A 236 -9.39 12.63 -9.87
C SER A 236 -9.34 13.04 -11.36
N ASN A 237 -8.30 12.62 -12.08
CA ASN A 237 -8.12 12.89 -13.51
C ASN A 237 -9.06 12.01 -14.37
N PRO A 238 -9.97 12.60 -15.18
CA PRO A 238 -10.91 11.86 -16.02
C PRO A 238 -10.26 10.91 -17.03
N VAL A 239 -9.01 11.16 -17.46
CA VAL A 239 -8.26 10.26 -18.34
C VAL A 239 -7.80 9.03 -17.55
N VAL A 240 -7.34 9.20 -16.31
CA VAL A 240 -6.99 8.10 -15.40
C VAL A 240 -8.23 7.29 -15.03
N GLN A 241 -9.36 7.94 -14.76
CA GLN A 241 -10.66 7.28 -14.54
C GLN A 241 -11.09 6.42 -15.74
N ALA A 242 -10.91 6.91 -16.97
CA ALA A 242 -11.19 6.13 -18.16
C ALA A 242 -10.25 4.91 -18.27
N GLU A 243 -8.97 5.08 -17.95
CA GLU A 243 -8.01 3.96 -17.89
C GLU A 243 -8.37 2.94 -16.80
N ASN A 244 -8.84 3.38 -15.64
CA ASN A 244 -9.35 2.49 -14.59
C ASN A 244 -10.51 1.63 -15.10
N LEU A 245 -11.50 2.23 -15.78
CA LEU A 245 -12.58 1.46 -16.43
C LEU A 245 -12.08 0.46 -17.48
N ASN A 246 -11.06 0.84 -18.25
CA ASN A 246 -10.42 -0.05 -19.22
C ASN A 246 -9.77 -1.26 -18.54
N TRP A 247 -9.04 -1.02 -17.46
CA TRP A 247 -8.36 -2.03 -16.67
C TRP A 247 -9.33 -2.96 -15.96
N GLU A 248 -10.33 -2.41 -15.28
CA GLU A 248 -11.38 -3.17 -14.60
C GLU A 248 -12.14 -4.06 -15.60
N TYR A 249 -12.49 -3.54 -16.78
CA TYR A 249 -13.08 -4.33 -17.85
C TYR A 249 -12.16 -5.47 -18.29
N TRP A 250 -10.86 -5.19 -18.44
CA TRP A 250 -9.87 -6.19 -18.80
C TRP A 250 -9.75 -7.29 -17.74
N LEU A 251 -9.72 -6.95 -16.45
CA LEU A 251 -9.70 -7.92 -15.34
C LEU A 251 -10.95 -8.82 -15.36
N LEU A 252 -12.13 -8.22 -15.49
CA LEU A 252 -13.40 -8.95 -15.59
C LEU A 252 -13.54 -9.81 -16.86
N HIS A 253 -12.62 -9.65 -17.82
CA HIS A 253 -12.53 -10.43 -19.05
C HIS A 253 -11.15 -11.08 -19.23
N TYR A 254 -10.34 -11.19 -18.16
CA TYR A 254 -8.94 -11.60 -18.22
C TYR A 254 -8.78 -12.93 -18.95
N GLY A 255 -9.52 -13.96 -18.51
CA GLY A 255 -9.52 -15.28 -19.13
C GLY A 255 -9.92 -15.24 -20.60
N SER A 256 -10.92 -14.44 -20.96
CA SER A 256 -11.39 -14.30 -22.35
C SER A 256 -10.37 -13.61 -23.24
N ILE A 257 -9.72 -12.56 -22.73
CA ILE A 257 -8.80 -11.71 -23.49
C ILE A 257 -7.43 -12.36 -23.63
N VAL A 258 -6.85 -12.83 -22.53
CA VAL A 258 -5.47 -13.32 -22.46
C VAL A 258 -5.38 -14.81 -22.76
N HIS A 259 -6.32 -15.60 -22.22
CA HIS A 259 -6.28 -17.07 -22.28
C HIS A 259 -7.31 -17.69 -23.21
N LYS A 260 -8.09 -16.87 -23.93
CA LYS A 260 -9.20 -17.31 -24.81
C LYS A 260 -10.18 -18.28 -24.11
N ASN A 261 -10.38 -18.10 -22.81
CA ASN A 261 -11.23 -18.94 -21.96
C ASN A 261 -12.12 -18.08 -21.06
N SER A 262 -13.39 -17.92 -21.44
CA SER A 262 -14.36 -17.12 -20.68
C SER A 262 -14.71 -17.69 -19.30
N LYS A 263 -14.38 -18.96 -19.02
CA LYS A 263 -14.53 -19.56 -17.70
C LYS A 263 -13.40 -19.16 -16.73
N ALA A 264 -12.41 -18.40 -17.19
CA ALA A 264 -11.29 -17.91 -16.39
C ALA A 264 -11.33 -16.39 -16.14
N ASN A 265 -12.51 -15.77 -16.23
CA ASN A 265 -12.70 -14.36 -15.90
C ASN A 265 -12.87 -14.17 -14.39
N PHE A 266 -12.51 -13.01 -13.83
CA PHE A 266 -12.91 -12.65 -12.47
C PHE A 266 -14.40 -12.26 -12.43
N ASP A 267 -15.05 -12.42 -11.26
CA ASP A 267 -16.46 -12.08 -11.06
C ASP A 267 -16.66 -10.72 -10.38
N GLY A 268 -15.66 -10.20 -9.68
CA GLY A 268 -15.76 -8.97 -8.90
C GLY A 268 -14.44 -8.57 -8.25
N PHE A 269 -14.51 -7.66 -7.28
CA PHE A 269 -13.33 -7.02 -6.71
C PHE A 269 -13.40 -6.90 -5.19
N ARG A 270 -12.24 -7.04 -4.53
CA ARG A 270 -11.94 -6.21 -3.35
C ARG A 270 -11.33 -4.92 -3.88
N VAL A 271 -11.75 -3.76 -3.36
CA VAL A 271 -11.07 -2.50 -3.65
C VAL A 271 -10.04 -2.24 -2.54
N ASP A 272 -8.77 -2.31 -2.90
CA ASP A 272 -7.63 -2.06 -2.02
C ASP A 272 -7.56 -0.58 -1.64
N ALA A 273 -7.17 -0.29 -0.39
CA ALA A 273 -6.94 1.07 0.08
C ALA A 273 -8.09 2.04 -0.25
N ALA A 274 -9.35 1.56 -0.20
CA ALA A 274 -10.49 2.29 -0.75
C ALA A 274 -10.72 3.65 -0.08
N SER A 275 -10.25 3.84 1.16
CA SER A 275 -10.29 5.14 1.83
C SER A 275 -9.42 6.23 1.19
N HIS A 276 -8.39 5.84 0.44
CA HIS A 276 -7.36 6.72 -0.13
C HIS A 276 -7.65 7.06 -1.60
N VAL A 277 -8.65 6.41 -2.21
CA VAL A 277 -9.03 6.58 -3.62
C VAL A 277 -10.12 7.63 -3.79
N ASP A 278 -10.05 8.41 -4.87
CA ASP A 278 -11.12 9.35 -5.27
C ASP A 278 -12.51 8.68 -5.30
N LEU A 279 -13.47 9.27 -4.59
CA LEU A 279 -14.81 8.72 -4.42
C LEU A 279 -15.60 8.59 -5.74
N ASN A 280 -15.29 9.37 -6.78
CA ASN A 280 -15.90 9.17 -8.10
C ASN A 280 -15.37 7.90 -8.74
N SER A 281 -14.07 7.64 -8.64
CA SER A 281 -13.46 6.39 -9.12
C SER A 281 -14.11 5.17 -8.45
N LEU A 282 -14.29 5.19 -7.13
CA LEU A 282 -15.01 4.13 -6.42
C LEU A 282 -16.45 3.94 -6.94
N ALA A 283 -17.21 5.02 -7.11
CA ALA A 283 -18.56 4.94 -7.64
C ALA A 283 -18.62 4.45 -9.09
N GLN A 284 -17.59 4.75 -9.90
CA GLN A 284 -17.47 4.29 -11.29
C GLN A 284 -17.24 2.79 -11.39
N VAL A 285 -16.47 2.16 -10.48
CA VAL A 285 -16.35 0.69 -10.39
C VAL A 285 -17.74 0.07 -10.28
N SER A 286 -18.56 0.59 -9.37
CA SER A 286 -19.94 0.10 -9.18
C SER A 286 -20.82 0.31 -10.42
N ASN A 287 -20.68 1.44 -11.10
CA ASN A 287 -21.40 1.71 -12.34
C ASN A 287 -21.01 0.72 -13.45
N LEU A 288 -19.70 0.42 -13.61
CA LEU A 288 -19.20 -0.59 -14.53
C LEU A 288 -19.87 -1.95 -14.28
N MET A 289 -19.82 -2.43 -13.03
CA MET A 289 -20.44 -3.70 -12.64
C MET A 289 -21.94 -3.73 -12.97
N ASN A 290 -22.64 -2.61 -12.75
CA ASN A 290 -24.05 -2.50 -13.08
C ASN A 290 -24.31 -2.48 -14.60
N GLN A 291 -23.48 -1.84 -15.41
CA GLN A 291 -23.65 -1.85 -16.87
C GLN A 291 -23.40 -3.24 -17.45
N LEU A 292 -22.36 -3.93 -16.98
CA LEU A 292 -21.98 -5.27 -17.44
C LEU A 292 -22.99 -6.34 -16.98
N TYR A 293 -23.28 -6.36 -15.68
CA TYR A 293 -23.97 -7.49 -15.05
C TYR A 293 -25.36 -7.16 -14.50
N LYS A 294 -25.83 -5.91 -14.67
CA LYS A 294 -27.15 -5.45 -14.23
C LYS A 294 -27.37 -5.68 -12.73
N THR A 295 -26.34 -5.44 -11.91
CA THR A 295 -26.34 -5.68 -10.45
C THR A 295 -27.49 -4.97 -9.72
N SER A 296 -27.96 -3.82 -10.20
CA SER A 296 -29.14 -3.14 -9.62
C SER A 296 -30.46 -3.92 -9.82
N LYS A 297 -30.56 -4.80 -10.83
CA LYS A 297 -31.86 -5.35 -11.27
C LYS A 297 -32.40 -6.50 -10.45
N SER A 298 -31.56 -7.28 -9.77
CA SER A 298 -32.00 -8.37 -8.89
C SER A 298 -30.92 -8.71 -7.85
N ASP A 299 -31.29 -9.41 -6.78
CA ASP A 299 -30.30 -9.95 -5.82
C ASP A 299 -29.39 -10.96 -6.51
N LYS A 300 -29.92 -11.79 -7.43
CA LYS A 300 -29.12 -12.78 -8.16
C LYS A 300 -28.00 -12.13 -8.96
N ASN A 301 -28.29 -11.02 -9.62
CA ASN A 301 -27.29 -10.28 -10.40
C ASN A 301 -26.24 -9.65 -9.49
N ALA A 302 -26.65 -8.95 -8.41
CA ALA A 302 -25.72 -8.35 -7.46
C ALA A 302 -24.83 -9.41 -6.78
N ASN A 303 -25.44 -10.44 -6.19
CA ASN A 303 -24.73 -11.47 -5.43
C ASN A 303 -23.80 -12.34 -6.27
N SER A 304 -23.91 -12.32 -7.61
CA SER A 304 -22.97 -13.04 -8.48
C SER A 304 -21.66 -12.27 -8.72
N HIS A 305 -21.62 -10.99 -8.32
CA HIS A 305 -20.57 -10.04 -8.66
C HIS A 305 -20.36 -9.05 -7.50
N LEU A 306 -19.69 -9.50 -6.44
CA LEU A 306 -19.45 -8.67 -5.26
C LEU A 306 -18.34 -7.63 -5.53
N VAL A 307 -18.56 -6.42 -5.05
CA VAL A 307 -17.55 -5.37 -4.90
C VAL A 307 -17.61 -4.89 -3.46
N TYR A 308 -16.48 -4.98 -2.76
CA TYR A 308 -16.38 -4.63 -1.36
C TYR A 308 -15.08 -3.88 -1.08
N ASP A 309 -15.16 -2.94 -0.18
CA ASP A 309 -14.14 -1.93 0.03
C ASP A 309 -13.30 -2.33 1.24
N GLU A 310 -11.99 -2.18 1.15
CA GLU A 310 -11.15 -2.12 2.34
C GLU A 310 -11.08 -0.68 2.83
N SER A 311 -11.70 -0.44 3.99
CA SER A 311 -11.56 0.81 4.70
C SER A 311 -11.67 0.59 6.21
N TYR A 312 -10.69 1.10 6.93
CA TYR A 312 -10.72 1.13 8.40
C TYR A 312 -11.40 2.40 8.95
N VAL A 313 -11.86 3.30 8.06
CA VAL A 313 -12.50 4.57 8.41
C VAL A 313 -13.91 4.33 8.94
N GLY A 314 -14.17 4.72 10.19
CA GLY A 314 -15.48 4.48 10.84
C GLY A 314 -16.67 5.17 10.16
N GLN A 315 -16.42 6.21 9.36
CA GLN A 315 -17.41 6.99 8.63
C GLN A 315 -17.77 6.37 7.26
N GLU A 316 -17.00 5.42 6.74
CA GLU A 316 -17.22 4.79 5.43
C GLU A 316 -18.69 4.37 5.20
N PRO A 317 -19.37 3.65 6.13
CA PRO A 317 -20.76 3.24 5.90
C PRO A 317 -21.70 4.42 5.65
N SER A 318 -21.46 5.55 6.33
CA SER A 318 -22.26 6.77 6.17
C SER A 318 -21.98 7.49 4.84
N ILE A 319 -20.72 7.47 4.39
CA ILE A 319 -20.31 8.00 3.08
C ILE A 319 -20.97 7.16 1.99
N LEU A 320 -20.81 5.83 2.01
CA LEU A 320 -21.41 4.95 1.00
C LEU A 320 -22.93 5.06 0.93
N LYS A 321 -23.62 5.35 2.04
CA LYS A 321 -25.08 5.66 2.01
C LYS A 321 -25.41 6.87 1.15
N LYS A 322 -24.61 7.94 1.21
CA LYS A 322 -24.78 9.13 0.33
C LYS A 322 -24.61 8.75 -1.15
N TYR A 323 -23.70 7.82 -1.43
CA TYR A 323 -23.48 7.23 -2.76
C TYR A 323 -24.47 6.10 -3.12
N GLY A 324 -25.51 5.87 -2.31
CA GLY A 324 -26.57 4.89 -2.60
C GLY A 324 -26.23 3.43 -2.28
N THR A 325 -25.15 3.19 -1.51
CA THR A 325 -24.68 1.86 -1.08
C THR A 325 -24.47 0.92 -2.27
N GLN A 326 -23.66 1.40 -3.21
CA GLN A 326 -23.34 0.65 -4.43
C GLN A 326 -22.21 -0.37 -4.24
N GLN A 327 -21.36 -0.16 -3.23
CA GLN A 327 -20.33 -1.07 -2.71
C GLN A 327 -20.73 -1.63 -1.33
N ILE A 328 -20.08 -2.73 -0.93
CA ILE A 328 -20.25 -3.35 0.39
C ILE A 328 -19.18 -2.78 1.34
N ALA A 329 -19.64 -2.05 2.37
CA ALA A 329 -18.76 -1.44 3.36
C ALA A 329 -18.03 -2.48 4.23
N MET A 330 -16.83 -2.16 4.69
CA MET A 330 -16.20 -2.90 5.77
C MET A 330 -16.86 -2.55 7.12
N ASP A 331 -17.24 -3.55 7.91
CA ASP A 331 -17.64 -3.34 9.31
C ASP A 331 -16.40 -3.28 10.20
N GLY A 332 -15.63 -2.19 10.08
CA GLY A 332 -14.45 -1.92 10.89
C GLY A 332 -14.78 -1.82 12.38
N SER A 333 -15.97 -1.32 12.73
CA SER A 333 -16.44 -1.26 14.12
C SER A 333 -16.56 -2.64 14.74
N LEU A 334 -17.11 -3.62 14.01
CA LEU A 334 -17.18 -5.00 14.51
C LEU A 334 -15.80 -5.64 14.62
N PHE A 335 -14.91 -5.41 13.64
CA PHE A 335 -13.52 -5.88 13.70
C PHE A 335 -12.82 -5.38 14.98
N TYR A 336 -12.78 -4.07 15.23
CA TYR A 336 -12.17 -3.51 16.43
C TYR A 336 -12.88 -3.95 17.72
N THR A 337 -14.19 -4.19 17.66
CA THR A 337 -14.93 -4.74 18.81
C THR A 337 -14.47 -6.16 19.14
N PHE A 338 -14.21 -7.03 18.16
CA PHE A 338 -13.60 -8.33 18.40
C PHE A 338 -12.19 -8.20 18.98
N GLN A 339 -11.38 -7.27 18.46
CA GLN A 339 -10.05 -7.01 19.00
C GLN A 339 -10.11 -6.62 20.49
N ASN A 340 -10.97 -5.66 20.82
CA ASN A 340 -11.09 -5.08 22.15
C ASN A 340 -11.77 -5.99 23.18
N THR A 341 -12.65 -6.90 22.75
CA THR A 341 -13.43 -7.75 23.67
C THR A 341 -12.88 -9.16 23.80
N LEU A 342 -12.19 -9.68 22.78
CA LEU A 342 -11.81 -11.10 22.71
C LEU A 342 -10.31 -11.30 22.45
N ALA A 343 -9.71 -10.50 21.56
CA ALA A 343 -8.35 -10.75 21.07
C ALA A 343 -7.24 -10.30 22.05
N LYS A 344 -7.48 -9.26 22.86
CA LYS A 344 -6.52 -8.76 23.85
C LYS A 344 -6.32 -9.70 25.04
N ALA A 345 -5.25 -9.48 25.82
CA ALA A 345 -5.04 -10.14 27.10
C ALA A 345 -6.21 -9.86 28.09
N PRO A 346 -6.54 -10.80 29.01
CA PRO A 346 -7.72 -10.67 29.88
C PRO A 346 -7.85 -9.32 30.61
N SER A 347 -6.74 -8.77 31.10
CA SER A 347 -6.70 -7.48 31.81
C SER A 347 -6.96 -6.25 30.93
N LYS A 348 -6.86 -6.39 29.60
CA LYS A 348 -7.03 -5.29 28.63
C LYS A 348 -8.35 -5.40 27.84
N ARG A 349 -9.22 -6.35 28.17
CA ARG A 349 -10.49 -6.58 27.46
C ARG A 349 -11.58 -5.65 27.97
N THR A 350 -12.42 -5.22 27.03
CA THR A 350 -13.64 -4.43 27.30
C THR A 350 -14.87 -5.34 27.44
N ASN A 351 -16.03 -4.72 27.72
CA ASN A 351 -17.31 -5.42 27.89
C ASN A 351 -17.69 -6.23 26.64
N LEU A 352 -17.78 -7.56 26.77
CA LEU A 352 -18.06 -8.47 25.66
C LEU A 352 -19.41 -8.21 25.00
N TYR A 353 -20.42 -7.69 25.71
CA TYR A 353 -21.72 -7.42 25.12
C TYR A 353 -21.70 -6.36 24.02
N THR A 354 -20.65 -5.54 23.93
CA THR A 354 -20.51 -4.55 22.86
C THR A 354 -20.51 -5.19 21.47
N VAL A 355 -20.16 -6.49 21.32
CA VAL A 355 -20.32 -7.24 20.05
C VAL A 355 -21.77 -7.26 19.52
N ALA A 356 -22.77 -6.98 20.38
CA ALA A 356 -24.17 -6.89 20.01
C ALA A 356 -24.59 -5.49 19.53
N THR A 357 -23.82 -4.45 19.86
CA THR A 357 -24.25 -3.04 19.71
C THR A 357 -23.28 -2.19 18.91
N ASN A 358 -21.99 -2.51 18.90
CA ASN A 358 -20.93 -1.75 18.24
C ASN A 358 -20.52 -2.43 16.93
N SER A 359 -21.31 -2.18 15.89
CA SER A 359 -21.22 -2.73 14.54
C SER A 359 -22.14 -1.91 13.66
N ILE A 360 -21.97 -1.98 12.34
CA ILE A 360 -22.96 -1.47 11.38
C ILE A 360 -24.37 -2.03 11.68
N VAL A 361 -24.45 -3.25 12.25
CA VAL A 361 -25.70 -3.91 12.61
C VAL A 361 -25.80 -4.14 14.11
N LYS A 362 -26.86 -3.58 14.72
CA LYS A 362 -27.25 -3.87 16.10
C LYS A 362 -27.94 -5.25 16.17
N ARG A 363 -27.33 -6.19 16.88
CA ARG A 363 -27.76 -7.60 17.00
C ARG A 363 -28.39 -7.95 18.35
N THR A 364 -28.76 -6.95 19.14
CA THR A 364 -29.52 -7.15 20.38
C THR A 364 -30.86 -7.85 20.11
N SER A 365 -31.49 -7.54 18.98
CA SER A 365 -32.64 -8.26 18.40
C SER A 365 -32.79 -7.91 16.91
N ASP A 366 -32.09 -8.63 16.04
CA ASP A 366 -32.18 -8.46 14.58
C ASP A 366 -33.16 -9.47 13.96
N THR A 367 -34.38 -9.00 13.72
CA THR A 367 -35.48 -9.76 13.12
C THR A 367 -35.80 -9.33 11.69
N SER A 368 -35.06 -8.35 11.16
CA SER A 368 -35.40 -7.63 9.93
C SER A 368 -34.79 -8.26 8.68
N SER A 369 -35.19 -7.80 7.49
CA SER A 369 -34.56 -8.18 6.23
C SER A 369 -34.57 -7.00 5.27
N ASN A 370 -33.48 -6.80 4.52
CA ASN A 370 -33.27 -5.67 3.62
C ASN A 370 -33.31 -4.30 4.32
N LYS A 371 -32.96 -4.24 5.62
CA LYS A 371 -32.93 -2.99 6.40
C LYS A 371 -31.51 -2.57 6.77
N ALA A 372 -30.67 -3.52 7.18
CA ALA A 372 -29.25 -3.26 7.41
C ALA A 372 -28.53 -2.91 6.10
N GLN A 373 -27.48 -2.09 6.22
CA GLN A 373 -26.51 -1.89 5.14
C GLN A 373 -25.72 -3.19 4.94
N ALA A 374 -25.54 -3.60 3.67
CA ALA A 374 -24.67 -4.72 3.35
C ALA A 374 -23.24 -4.38 3.78
N ASN A 375 -22.60 -5.33 4.46
CA ASN A 375 -21.26 -5.17 5.01
C ASN A 375 -20.52 -6.51 5.03
N TRP A 376 -19.20 -6.43 5.15
CA TRP A 376 -18.31 -7.57 5.35
C TRP A 376 -17.35 -7.30 6.51
N THR A 377 -16.83 -8.35 7.14
CA THR A 377 -15.77 -8.21 8.15
C THR A 377 -15.04 -9.53 8.36
N PHE A 378 -13.98 -9.51 9.15
CA PHE A 378 -13.09 -10.64 9.41
C PHE A 378 -12.64 -10.67 10.88
N VAL A 379 -11.96 -11.75 11.26
CA VAL A 379 -11.26 -11.87 12.55
C VAL A 379 -9.82 -11.38 12.43
N ASN A 380 -9.16 -11.80 11.36
CA ASN A 380 -7.80 -11.43 10.98
C ASN A 380 -7.73 -11.29 9.46
N ASN A 381 -6.66 -10.70 8.94
CA ASN A 381 -6.35 -10.64 7.51
C ASN A 381 -4.82 -10.60 7.31
N HIS A 382 -4.38 -10.51 6.05
CA HIS A 382 -2.98 -10.47 5.67
C HIS A 382 -2.20 -9.29 6.29
N ASP A 383 -2.80 -8.11 6.40
CA ASP A 383 -2.17 -6.91 6.97
C ASP A 383 -2.09 -6.92 8.50
N GLN A 384 -3.16 -7.35 9.17
CA GLN A 384 -3.18 -7.39 10.62
C GLN A 384 -2.13 -8.37 11.16
N ILE A 385 -1.89 -9.47 10.44
CA ILE A 385 -0.79 -10.40 10.77
C ILE A 385 0.58 -9.78 10.48
N LYS A 386 0.75 -9.07 9.35
CA LYS A 386 1.98 -8.29 9.08
C LYS A 386 2.29 -7.34 10.23
N ASN A 387 1.30 -6.60 10.73
CA ASN A 387 1.51 -5.65 11.81
C ASN A 387 2.00 -6.35 13.09
N VAL A 388 1.48 -7.53 13.40
CA VAL A 388 1.96 -8.31 14.54
C VAL A 388 3.42 -8.74 14.37
N ILE A 389 3.80 -9.19 13.17
CA ILE A 389 5.18 -9.61 12.89
C ILE A 389 6.14 -8.42 12.95
N ASN A 390 5.77 -7.28 12.35
CA ASN A 390 6.55 -6.04 12.44
C ASN A 390 6.73 -5.60 13.89
N GLN A 391 5.68 -5.66 14.73
CA GLN A 391 5.79 -5.34 16.15
C GLN A 391 6.80 -6.23 16.88
N ILE A 392 6.84 -7.53 16.57
CA ILE A 392 7.83 -8.44 17.16
C ILE A 392 9.25 -8.02 16.76
N ILE A 393 9.46 -7.64 15.50
CA ILE A 393 10.76 -7.17 15.01
C ILE A 393 11.16 -5.88 15.74
N ILE A 394 10.26 -4.91 15.86
CA ILE A 394 10.50 -3.64 16.59
C ILE A 394 10.84 -3.91 18.06
N ASP A 395 10.07 -4.77 18.73
CA ASP A 395 10.30 -5.14 20.13
C ASP A 395 11.66 -5.81 20.34
N ASN A 396 12.15 -6.55 19.35
CA ASN A 396 13.45 -7.24 19.41
C ASN A 396 14.63 -6.30 19.09
N HIS A 397 14.37 -5.09 18.55
CA HIS A 397 15.38 -4.10 18.17
C HIS A 397 15.02 -2.70 18.75
N PRO A 398 14.95 -2.56 20.08
CA PRO A 398 14.53 -1.31 20.70
C PRO A 398 15.50 -0.18 20.39
N GLY A 399 14.97 0.98 20.01
CA GLY A 399 15.76 2.18 19.70
C GLY A 399 16.28 2.26 18.27
N ASP A 400 16.17 1.19 17.49
CA ASP A 400 16.45 1.22 16.06
C ASP A 400 15.29 1.90 15.31
N ARG A 401 15.51 3.15 14.91
CA ARG A 401 14.54 3.97 14.18
C ARG A 401 14.31 3.50 12.76
N LYS A 402 15.27 2.78 12.16
CA LYS A 402 15.26 2.38 10.75
C LYS A 402 14.97 0.91 10.56
N ILE A 403 14.68 0.15 11.63
CA ILE A 403 14.40 -1.29 11.59
C ILE A 403 13.29 -1.71 10.62
N MET A 404 12.32 -0.82 10.35
CA MET A 404 11.23 -1.04 9.38
C MET A 404 11.52 -0.49 7.98
N SER A 405 12.73 0.04 7.74
CA SER A 405 13.20 0.70 6.51
C SER A 405 14.57 0.13 6.10
N ASP A 406 15.63 0.94 6.06
CA ASP A 406 16.98 0.57 5.60
C ASP A 406 17.63 -0.55 6.43
N ASP A 407 17.39 -0.59 7.74
CA ASP A 407 18.03 -1.56 8.64
C ASP A 407 17.27 -2.90 8.68
N TYR A 408 16.15 -3.02 7.95
CA TYR A 408 15.36 -4.24 7.88
C TYR A 408 16.13 -5.38 7.23
N LYS A 409 16.07 -6.58 7.84
CA LYS A 409 16.61 -7.81 7.25
C LYS A 409 15.59 -8.95 7.25
N SER A 410 15.67 -9.81 6.23
CA SER A 410 14.71 -10.90 6.02
C SER A 410 14.71 -11.95 7.14
N GLU A 411 15.85 -12.15 7.79
CA GLU A 411 16.04 -13.02 8.95
C GLU A 411 15.22 -12.57 10.16
N TYR A 412 15.01 -11.25 10.35
CA TYR A 412 14.20 -10.73 11.44
C TYR A 412 12.75 -11.18 11.34
N ALA A 413 12.20 -11.28 10.12
CA ALA A 413 10.88 -11.88 9.92
C ALA A 413 10.88 -13.36 10.30
N THR A 414 11.92 -14.12 9.94
CA THR A 414 12.02 -15.54 10.28
C THR A 414 12.02 -15.75 11.81
N GLU A 415 12.80 -14.95 12.54
CA GLU A 415 12.86 -14.97 13.99
C GLU A 415 11.51 -14.58 14.63
N ALA A 416 10.92 -13.49 14.16
CA ALA A 416 9.61 -13.02 14.61
C ALA A 416 8.51 -14.07 14.38
N TRP A 417 8.54 -14.78 13.25
CA TRP A 417 7.62 -15.88 12.97
C TRP A 417 7.78 -17.06 13.93
N ASN A 418 9.01 -17.43 14.27
CA ASN A 418 9.27 -18.47 15.25
C ASN A 418 8.74 -18.09 16.64
N GLN A 419 8.92 -16.83 17.05
CA GLN A 419 8.38 -16.29 18.29
C GLN A 419 6.84 -16.26 18.27
N TYR A 420 6.24 -15.76 17.18
CA TYR A 420 4.79 -15.73 17.00
C TYR A 420 4.17 -17.12 17.07
N LYS A 421 4.78 -18.14 16.44
CA LYS A 421 4.28 -19.53 16.46
C LYS A 421 4.27 -20.10 17.88
N LYS A 422 5.33 -19.86 18.66
CA LYS A 422 5.41 -20.27 20.08
C LYS A 422 4.36 -19.54 20.92
N ASP A 423 4.24 -18.22 20.75
CA ASP A 423 3.26 -17.39 21.45
C ASP A 423 1.81 -17.79 21.13
N ARG A 424 1.50 -18.07 19.86
CA ARG A 424 0.20 -18.57 19.40
C ARG A 424 -0.18 -19.91 20.05
N ALA A 425 0.79 -20.76 20.38
CA ALA A 425 0.56 -22.02 21.07
C ALA A 425 0.41 -21.87 22.60
N SER A 426 0.82 -20.74 23.18
CA SER A 426 0.74 -20.47 24.62
C SER A 426 -0.68 -20.15 25.09
N LYS A 427 -0.96 -20.40 26.37
CA LYS A 427 -2.18 -19.93 27.06
C LYS A 427 -2.11 -18.42 27.35
N ASP A 428 -0.91 -17.93 27.65
CA ASP A 428 -0.61 -16.53 27.92
C ASP A 428 0.19 -16.01 26.73
N LYS A 429 -0.44 -15.16 25.95
CA LYS A 429 0.06 -14.61 24.69
C LYS A 429 0.48 -13.16 24.88
N LYS A 430 1.65 -12.81 24.34
CA LYS A 430 2.15 -11.44 24.21
C LYS A 430 1.72 -10.81 22.88
N TYR A 431 1.76 -11.57 21.78
CA TYR A 431 1.59 -11.05 20.41
C TYR A 431 0.37 -11.62 19.70
N ALA A 432 0.19 -12.94 19.73
CA ALA A 432 -0.91 -13.62 19.07
C ALA A 432 -2.25 -13.32 19.74
N GLN A 433 -3.30 -13.25 18.94
CA GLN A 433 -4.65 -12.97 19.43
C GLN A 433 -5.19 -14.09 20.33
N TYR A 434 -5.89 -13.70 21.39
CA TYR A 434 -6.70 -14.61 22.19
C TYR A 434 -8.04 -14.94 21.52
N ASN A 435 -8.66 -16.04 21.94
CA ASN A 435 -10.06 -16.37 21.63
C ASN A 435 -10.43 -16.42 20.13
N VAL A 436 -9.49 -16.71 19.21
CA VAL A 436 -9.76 -16.82 17.76
C VAL A 436 -10.96 -17.72 17.45
N PRO A 437 -11.13 -18.93 18.04
CA PRO A 437 -12.33 -19.73 17.84
C PRO A 437 -13.65 -19.07 18.28
N SER A 438 -13.63 -18.24 19.32
CA SER A 438 -14.82 -17.51 19.79
C SER A 438 -15.17 -16.36 18.84
N GLN A 439 -14.16 -15.64 18.34
CA GLN A 439 -14.33 -14.60 17.33
C GLN A 439 -14.96 -15.18 16.05
N TYR A 440 -14.42 -16.30 15.53
CA TYR A 440 -15.00 -17.00 14.37
C TYR A 440 -16.39 -17.57 14.64
N ALA A 441 -16.68 -18.06 15.85
CA ALA A 441 -18.01 -18.56 16.19
C ALA A 441 -19.06 -17.45 16.14
N LEU A 442 -18.72 -16.24 16.60
CA LEU A 442 -19.59 -15.06 16.49
C LEU A 442 -19.70 -14.62 15.03
N LEU A 443 -18.58 -14.41 14.34
CA LEU A 443 -18.56 -13.96 12.94
C LEU A 443 -19.37 -14.88 12.02
N LEU A 444 -19.11 -16.20 12.06
CA LEU A 444 -19.78 -17.17 11.19
C LEU A 444 -21.24 -17.44 11.60
N SER A 445 -21.70 -16.95 12.75
CA SER A 445 -23.10 -17.04 13.16
C SER A 445 -23.86 -15.71 13.06
N ASN A 446 -23.19 -14.58 12.84
CA ASN A 446 -23.84 -13.29 12.72
C ASN A 446 -24.76 -13.22 11.49
N LYS A 447 -25.89 -12.52 11.68
CA LYS A 447 -26.84 -12.10 10.65
C LYS A 447 -26.40 -10.75 10.08
N ASP A 448 -26.80 -10.47 8.84
CA ASP A 448 -26.61 -9.20 8.14
C ASP A 448 -25.14 -8.79 8.06
N THR A 449 -24.26 -9.76 7.75
CA THR A 449 -22.84 -9.54 7.46
C THR A 449 -22.30 -10.70 6.64
N ILE A 450 -21.40 -10.41 5.69
CA ILE A 450 -20.65 -11.42 4.96
C ILE A 450 -19.38 -11.73 5.75
N PRO A 451 -19.24 -12.92 6.35
CA PRO A 451 -18.03 -13.27 7.06
C PRO A 451 -16.91 -13.59 6.09
N THR A 452 -15.73 -13.08 6.39
CA THR A 452 -14.50 -13.36 5.66
C THR A 452 -13.57 -14.21 6.51
N VAL A 453 -13.14 -15.33 5.95
CA VAL A 453 -12.20 -16.26 6.60
C VAL A 453 -10.82 -16.02 6.04
N TYR A 454 -9.86 -15.85 6.94
CA TYR A 454 -8.46 -15.65 6.59
C TYR A 454 -7.72 -16.97 6.39
N TYR A 455 -6.88 -17.05 5.35
CA TYR A 455 -6.01 -18.19 5.10
C TYR A 455 -5.10 -18.51 6.30
N GLY A 456 -4.45 -17.51 6.90
CA GLY A 456 -3.48 -17.70 7.99
C GLY A 456 -4.10 -18.13 9.33
N ASP A 457 -5.43 -18.10 9.45
CA ASP A 457 -6.13 -18.71 10.58
C ASP A 457 -6.43 -20.20 10.35
N LEU A 458 -6.38 -20.68 9.12
CA LEU A 458 -6.53 -22.11 8.77
C LEU A 458 -5.18 -22.80 8.55
N TYR A 459 -4.26 -22.11 7.89
CA TYR A 459 -2.96 -22.63 7.51
C TYR A 459 -1.84 -21.70 7.96
N ASP A 460 -0.61 -22.19 7.98
CA ASP A 460 0.54 -21.39 8.39
C ASP A 460 0.86 -20.30 7.36
N ASP A 461 1.04 -19.08 7.86
CA ASP A 461 1.36 -17.88 7.07
C ASP A 461 2.77 -17.91 6.49
N PHE A 462 3.74 -18.39 7.27
CA PHE A 462 5.16 -18.40 6.93
C PHE A 462 5.61 -19.78 6.46
N GLY A 463 4.94 -20.27 5.42
CA GLY A 463 5.17 -21.59 4.88
C GLY A 463 4.56 -21.77 3.50
N SER A 464 4.65 -22.99 3.01
CA SER A 464 4.07 -23.39 1.72
C SER A 464 2.55 -23.39 1.76
N TYR A 465 1.91 -22.95 0.69
CA TYR A 465 0.46 -22.86 0.60
C TYR A 465 -0.26 -24.15 1.04
N MET A 466 -1.16 -24.05 2.02
CA MET A 466 -1.97 -25.12 2.61
C MET A 466 -1.19 -26.32 3.22
N LYS A 467 0.14 -26.20 3.44
CA LYS A 467 0.97 -27.33 3.92
C LYS A 467 0.74 -27.64 5.40
N THR A 468 0.82 -26.61 6.24
CA THR A 468 0.71 -26.76 7.70
C THR A 468 -0.59 -26.11 8.18
N LYS A 469 -1.36 -26.83 9.00
CA LYS A 469 -2.61 -26.33 9.59
C LYS A 469 -2.32 -25.60 10.90
N THR A 470 -3.07 -24.54 11.18
CA THR A 470 -2.98 -23.87 12.48
C THR A 470 -3.68 -24.68 13.59
N PRO A 471 -3.47 -24.32 14.87
CA PRO A 471 -4.26 -24.87 15.98
C PRO A 471 -5.78 -24.59 15.88
N TYR A 472 -6.21 -23.64 15.04
CA TYR A 472 -7.61 -23.23 14.91
C TYR A 472 -8.34 -23.95 13.78
N TYR A 473 -7.62 -24.57 12.84
CA TYR A 473 -8.16 -25.25 11.65
C TYR A 473 -9.41 -26.08 11.97
N THR A 474 -9.31 -27.01 12.91
CA THR A 474 -10.41 -27.93 13.25
C THR A 474 -11.65 -27.20 13.76
N SER A 475 -11.49 -26.12 14.52
CA SER A 475 -12.59 -25.33 15.05
C SER A 475 -13.28 -24.53 13.94
N ILE A 476 -12.52 -23.80 13.12
CA ILE A 476 -13.05 -22.98 12.03
C ILE A 476 -13.71 -23.86 10.96
N HIS A 477 -13.08 -24.98 10.60
CA HIS A 477 -13.64 -25.95 9.66
C HIS A 477 -14.97 -26.54 10.15
N ALA A 478 -15.10 -26.82 11.45
CA ALA A 478 -16.37 -27.26 12.03
C ALA A 478 -17.44 -26.15 12.01
N LEU A 479 -17.05 -24.89 12.24
CA LEU A 479 -17.95 -23.74 12.18
C LEU A 479 -18.45 -23.47 10.76
N LEU A 480 -17.58 -23.53 9.75
CA LEU A 480 -17.96 -23.38 8.33
C LEU A 480 -19.01 -24.42 7.90
N ASN A 481 -18.74 -25.69 8.21
CA ASN A 481 -19.70 -26.77 7.95
C ASN A 481 -21.02 -26.56 8.70
N ALA A 482 -20.96 -26.10 9.96
CA ALA A 482 -22.15 -25.83 10.75
C ALA A 482 -22.92 -24.61 10.20
N ARG A 483 -22.24 -23.58 9.71
CA ARG A 483 -22.85 -22.39 9.11
C ARG A 483 -23.74 -22.77 7.94
N LYS A 484 -23.17 -23.43 6.93
CA LYS A 484 -23.89 -23.91 5.74
C LYS A 484 -25.12 -24.75 6.08
N LYS A 485 -25.04 -25.58 7.12
CA LYS A 485 -26.08 -26.55 7.49
C LYS A 485 -27.16 -26.01 8.43
N TYR A 486 -26.83 -25.04 9.29
CA TYR A 486 -27.69 -24.63 10.40
C TYR A 486 -27.91 -23.12 10.53
N VAL A 487 -26.96 -22.26 10.13
CA VAL A 487 -27.06 -20.82 10.42
C VAL A 487 -28.02 -20.15 9.43
N ALA A 488 -29.17 -19.70 9.94
CA ALA A 488 -30.17 -18.93 9.22
C ALA A 488 -31.18 -18.31 10.22
N GLY A 489 -32.08 -17.47 9.71
CA GLY A 489 -33.14 -16.84 10.51
C GLY A 489 -32.67 -15.59 11.26
N GLY A 490 -33.58 -15.03 12.06
CA GLY A 490 -33.28 -13.86 12.90
C GLY A 490 -32.22 -14.16 13.96
N GLN A 491 -31.68 -13.10 14.55
CA GLN A 491 -30.62 -13.17 15.55
C GLN A 491 -30.97 -12.37 16.81
N THR A 492 -30.56 -12.89 17.96
CA THR A 492 -30.54 -12.14 19.23
C THR A 492 -29.25 -12.45 19.97
N ILE A 493 -28.52 -11.40 20.38
CA ILE A 493 -27.40 -11.49 21.31
C ILE A 493 -27.82 -10.96 22.67
N THR A 494 -27.74 -11.80 23.70
CA THR A 494 -28.16 -11.49 25.08
C THR A 494 -27.02 -11.59 26.06
N LYS A 495 -26.93 -10.65 27.01
CA LYS A 495 -26.13 -10.82 28.23
C LYS A 495 -26.70 -11.95 29.06
N LEU A 496 -25.86 -12.85 29.56
CA LEU A 496 -26.26 -13.91 30.48
C LEU A 496 -25.96 -13.55 31.95
N ASN A 497 -25.16 -12.52 32.20
CA ASN A 497 -24.89 -11.99 33.53
C ASN A 497 -24.79 -10.45 33.51
N LYS A 498 -24.76 -9.84 34.70
CA LYS A 498 -24.73 -8.38 34.87
C LYS A 498 -23.44 -7.75 34.33
N ALA A 499 -22.30 -8.40 34.53
CA ALA A 499 -20.99 -7.93 34.08
C ALA A 499 -20.90 -7.78 32.55
N GLY A 500 -21.67 -8.57 31.79
CA GLY A 500 -21.66 -8.54 30.34
C GLY A 500 -20.44 -9.24 29.72
N ASP A 501 -19.64 -9.93 30.53
CA ASP A 501 -18.51 -10.77 30.12
C ASP A 501 -18.93 -12.20 29.70
N LEU A 502 -20.23 -12.53 29.76
CA LEU A 502 -20.84 -13.77 29.29
C LEU A 502 -22.10 -13.47 28.45
N ILE A 503 -22.12 -13.93 27.21
CA ILE A 503 -23.21 -13.71 26.25
C ILE A 503 -23.70 -15.01 25.60
N ALA A 504 -24.91 -14.97 25.05
CA ALA A 504 -25.41 -15.95 24.08
C ALA A 504 -25.87 -15.24 22.81
N SER A 505 -25.34 -15.66 21.66
CA SER A 505 -25.79 -15.30 20.31
C SER A 505 -26.63 -16.45 19.76
N VAL A 506 -27.91 -16.20 19.47
CA VAL A 506 -28.85 -17.21 18.97
C VAL A 506 -29.31 -16.84 17.57
N ARG A 507 -29.15 -17.78 16.63
CA ARG A 507 -29.82 -17.80 15.33
C ARG A 507 -31.01 -18.75 15.39
N TYR A 508 -32.19 -18.28 15.01
CA TYR A 508 -33.44 -19.02 15.21
C TYR A 508 -33.75 -20.07 14.15
N GLY A 509 -32.96 -20.17 13.08
CA GLY A 509 -33.15 -21.17 12.02
C GLY A 509 -33.95 -20.64 10.83
N LYS A 510 -33.88 -21.38 9.73
CA LYS A 510 -34.41 -20.98 8.42
C LYS A 510 -35.90 -20.67 8.51
N SER A 511 -36.29 -19.47 8.07
CA SER A 511 -37.67 -18.95 8.12
C SER A 511 -38.22 -18.73 9.54
N VAL A 512 -37.37 -18.65 10.55
CA VAL A 512 -37.73 -18.29 11.93
C VAL A 512 -37.09 -16.94 12.25
N THR A 513 -37.88 -15.88 12.40
CA THR A 513 -37.36 -14.51 12.51
C THR A 513 -37.13 -14.06 13.95
N SER A 514 -37.77 -14.70 14.93
CA SER A 514 -37.66 -14.34 16.35
C SER A 514 -37.97 -15.52 17.28
N ALA A 515 -37.66 -15.37 18.57
CA ALA A 515 -37.98 -16.37 19.60
C ALA A 515 -39.48 -16.68 19.72
N LYS A 516 -40.36 -15.75 19.32
CA LYS A 516 -41.82 -15.90 19.39
C LYS A 516 -42.40 -16.62 18.16
N THR A 517 -41.62 -16.74 17.08
CA THR A 517 -42.08 -17.31 15.82
C THR A 517 -42.49 -18.77 15.99
N LYS A 518 -43.73 -19.10 15.60
CA LYS A 518 -44.25 -20.47 15.57
C LYS A 518 -43.97 -21.07 14.19
N ILE A 519 -43.63 -22.35 14.15
CA ILE A 519 -43.43 -23.09 12.90
C ILE A 519 -44.55 -24.11 12.70
N LYS A 520 -44.92 -24.37 11.44
CA LYS A 520 -45.85 -25.45 11.09
C LYS A 520 -45.21 -26.81 11.45
N LYS A 521 -45.99 -27.80 11.89
CA LYS A 521 -45.49 -29.13 12.32
C LYS A 521 -44.57 -29.82 11.27
N LYS A 522 -44.78 -29.55 9.98
CA LYS A 522 -44.01 -30.12 8.85
C LYS A 522 -42.78 -29.31 8.41
N ALA A 523 -42.47 -28.16 9.04
CA ALA A 523 -41.34 -27.30 8.68
C ALA A 523 -40.00 -27.86 9.20
N THR A 524 -39.56 -28.99 8.63
CA THR A 524 -38.40 -29.76 9.12
C THR A 524 -37.10 -28.96 9.16
N THR A 525 -36.75 -28.24 8.08
CA THR A 525 -35.52 -27.43 8.07
C THR A 525 -35.56 -26.30 9.09
N SER A 526 -36.70 -25.62 9.28
CA SER A 526 -36.85 -24.57 10.30
C SER A 526 -36.59 -25.12 11.70
N ARG A 527 -37.14 -26.30 12.03
CA ARG A 527 -36.89 -26.96 13.33
C ARG A 527 -35.46 -27.45 13.49
N HIS A 528 -34.83 -27.94 12.42
CA HIS A 528 -33.50 -28.57 12.47
C HIS A 528 -32.35 -27.65 12.03
N SER A 529 -32.59 -26.33 11.96
CA SER A 529 -31.58 -25.28 11.80
C SER A 529 -31.65 -24.30 12.96
N GLY A 530 -30.78 -23.30 12.98
CA GLY A 530 -30.52 -22.44 14.13
C GLY A 530 -29.25 -22.86 14.88
N MET A 531 -28.72 -21.94 15.67
CA MET A 531 -27.46 -22.11 16.37
C MET A 531 -27.46 -21.27 17.65
N ALA A 532 -26.89 -21.81 18.72
CA ALA A 532 -26.50 -21.04 19.89
C ALA A 532 -24.97 -20.98 19.98
N VAL A 533 -24.43 -19.77 20.11
CA VAL A 533 -23.02 -19.51 20.40
C VAL A 533 -22.95 -18.82 21.75
N VAL A 534 -22.34 -19.47 22.73
CA VAL A 534 -22.20 -18.98 24.10
C VAL A 534 -20.73 -18.68 24.35
N VAL A 535 -20.43 -17.42 24.65
CA VAL A 535 -19.07 -16.91 24.78
C VAL A 535 -18.91 -16.18 26.10
N SER A 536 -17.82 -16.47 26.81
CA SER A 536 -17.28 -15.61 27.85
C SER A 536 -15.88 -15.15 27.47
N ASN A 537 -15.52 -13.92 27.83
CA ASN A 537 -14.15 -13.40 27.72
C ASN A 537 -13.43 -13.33 29.08
N ASN A 538 -14.04 -13.88 30.14
CA ASN A 538 -13.49 -13.92 31.49
C ASN A 538 -13.02 -15.35 31.86
N PRO A 539 -11.70 -15.61 31.92
CA PRO A 539 -11.17 -16.93 32.27
C PRO A 539 -11.48 -17.35 33.72
N GLY A 540 -11.72 -16.39 34.62
CA GLY A 540 -12.09 -16.61 36.02
C GLY A 540 -13.60 -16.78 36.27
N LEU A 541 -14.42 -16.79 35.22
CA LEU A 541 -15.88 -16.88 35.34
C LEU A 541 -16.31 -18.11 36.16
N ASN A 542 -17.03 -17.91 37.26
CA ASN A 542 -17.52 -19.00 38.11
C ASN A 542 -16.40 -19.98 38.56
N SER A 543 -15.18 -19.46 38.82
CA SER A 543 -13.99 -20.25 39.17
C SER A 543 -14.21 -21.22 40.34
N LYS A 544 -14.98 -20.79 41.36
CA LYS A 544 -15.30 -21.62 42.54
C LYS A 544 -16.30 -22.76 42.23
N LYS A 545 -17.34 -22.48 41.44
CA LYS A 545 -18.40 -23.44 41.10
C LYS A 545 -19.15 -23.01 39.84
N ALA A 546 -19.22 -23.89 38.85
CA ALA A 546 -19.95 -23.62 37.61
C ALA A 546 -21.43 -23.30 37.87
N LYS A 547 -21.99 -22.33 37.13
CA LYS A 547 -23.37 -21.87 37.28
C LYS A 547 -24.22 -22.19 36.06
N THR A 548 -25.51 -22.38 36.25
CA THR A 548 -26.46 -22.67 35.16
C THR A 548 -27.05 -21.38 34.59
N TYR A 549 -26.98 -21.24 33.27
CA TYR A 549 -27.54 -20.11 32.52
C TYR A 549 -28.63 -20.59 31.54
N LYS A 550 -29.59 -19.72 31.26
CA LYS A 550 -30.72 -19.96 30.36
C LYS A 550 -30.47 -19.32 29.00
N ILE A 551 -30.59 -20.07 27.92
CA ILE A 551 -30.42 -19.60 26.54
C ILE A 551 -31.72 -19.82 25.78
N ASN A 552 -32.31 -18.77 25.24
CA ASN A 552 -33.60 -18.82 24.58
C ASN A 552 -33.46 -19.17 23.09
N MET A 553 -33.69 -20.44 22.74
CA MET A 553 -33.72 -20.89 21.34
C MET A 553 -35.03 -20.55 20.64
N GLY A 554 -36.07 -20.13 21.36
CA GLY A 554 -37.35 -19.77 20.80
C GLY A 554 -38.34 -20.95 20.67
N LYS A 555 -39.61 -20.60 20.47
CA LYS A 555 -40.73 -21.55 20.53
C LYS A 555 -40.66 -22.63 19.44
N ALA A 556 -40.12 -22.30 18.27
CA ALA A 556 -39.86 -23.24 17.18
C ALA A 556 -39.02 -24.46 17.62
N HIS A 557 -38.18 -24.26 18.63
CA HIS A 557 -37.25 -25.24 19.17
C HIS A 557 -37.65 -25.79 20.53
N ALA A 558 -38.93 -25.73 20.91
CA ALA A 558 -39.41 -26.34 22.15
C ALA A 558 -39.23 -27.88 22.16
N LYS A 559 -38.87 -28.42 23.35
CA LYS A 559 -38.67 -29.86 23.61
C LYS A 559 -37.71 -30.54 22.63
N GLN A 560 -36.63 -29.88 22.24
CA GLN A 560 -35.71 -30.31 21.19
C GLN A 560 -34.31 -30.58 21.75
N SER A 561 -33.71 -31.67 21.29
CA SER A 561 -32.32 -32.02 21.64
C SER A 561 -31.32 -31.27 20.76
N TYR A 562 -30.25 -30.81 21.38
CA TYR A 562 -29.11 -30.12 20.78
C TYR A 562 -27.83 -30.91 21.03
N ARG A 563 -26.87 -30.76 20.12
CA ARG A 563 -25.50 -31.29 20.26
C ARG A 563 -24.49 -30.16 20.18
N TYR A 564 -23.31 -30.37 20.74
CA TYR A 564 -22.20 -29.44 20.58
C TYR A 564 -21.57 -29.59 19.18
N VAL A 565 -21.25 -28.44 18.58
CA VAL A 565 -20.30 -28.32 17.46
C VAL A 565 -18.92 -28.02 18.03
N LEU A 566 -18.84 -27.10 18.99
CA LEU A 566 -17.65 -26.78 19.76
C LEU A 566 -17.99 -26.78 21.24
N LYS A 567 -17.09 -27.31 22.06
CA LYS A 567 -17.17 -27.23 23.53
C LYS A 567 -15.77 -27.00 24.09
N THR A 568 -15.62 -26.01 24.96
CA THR A 568 -14.36 -25.75 25.67
C THR A 568 -14.03 -26.89 26.62
N THR A 569 -12.75 -27.24 26.70
CA THR A 569 -12.16 -28.21 27.64
C THR A 569 -11.02 -27.53 28.42
N SER A 570 -10.46 -28.21 29.42
CA SER A 570 -9.27 -27.72 30.13
C SER A 570 -8.09 -27.46 29.19
N THR A 571 -7.93 -28.27 28.14
CA THR A 571 -6.80 -28.23 27.22
C THR A 571 -7.06 -27.51 25.90
N GLY A 572 -8.28 -27.02 25.64
CA GLY A 572 -8.60 -26.37 24.37
C GLY A 572 -10.10 -26.34 24.05
N VAL A 573 -10.42 -26.69 22.80
CA VAL A 573 -11.80 -26.79 22.28
C VAL A 573 -11.94 -28.11 21.53
N THR A 574 -12.97 -28.90 21.86
CA THR A 574 -13.29 -30.16 21.17
C THR A 574 -14.46 -30.01 20.20
N THR A 575 -14.34 -30.66 19.05
CA THR A 575 -15.42 -30.88 18.08
C THR A 575 -16.09 -32.26 18.22
N LYS A 576 -15.57 -33.11 19.11
CA LYS A 576 -15.96 -34.53 19.24
C LYS A 576 -16.89 -34.80 20.43
N SER A 577 -17.48 -33.77 21.04
CA SER A 577 -18.32 -33.95 22.23
C SER A 577 -19.58 -34.76 21.89
N LYS A 578 -19.79 -35.87 22.63
CA LYS A 578 -21.02 -36.70 22.56
C LYS A 578 -22.16 -36.17 23.44
N SER A 579 -21.90 -35.15 24.27
CA SER A 579 -22.91 -34.59 25.17
C SER A 579 -24.07 -33.97 24.41
N THR A 580 -25.28 -34.11 24.95
CA THR A 580 -26.48 -33.45 24.41
C THR A 580 -27.22 -32.71 25.51
N VAL A 581 -27.96 -31.68 25.12
CA VAL A 581 -28.82 -30.88 26.01
C VAL A 581 -30.18 -30.72 25.36
N LYS A 582 -31.24 -30.56 26.14
CA LYS A 582 -32.62 -30.47 25.63
C LYS A 582 -33.25 -29.16 26.06
N THR A 583 -33.96 -28.51 25.15
CA THR A 583 -34.78 -27.34 25.48
C THR A 583 -36.05 -27.77 26.23
N ASP A 584 -36.56 -26.88 27.06
CA ASP A 584 -37.86 -27.06 27.72
C ASP A 584 -39.07 -26.78 26.79
N LYS A 585 -40.28 -26.73 27.36
CA LYS A 585 -41.53 -26.42 26.63
C LYS A 585 -41.61 -24.99 26.05
N LYS A 586 -40.73 -24.09 26.50
CA LYS A 586 -40.60 -22.70 26.03
C LYS A 586 -39.46 -22.54 25.02
N GLY A 587 -38.64 -23.57 24.79
CA GLY A 587 -37.48 -23.49 23.91
C GLY A 587 -36.22 -22.99 24.62
N ILE A 588 -36.15 -23.09 25.94
CA ILE A 588 -35.00 -22.62 26.72
C ILE A 588 -34.00 -23.77 26.95
N LEU A 589 -32.75 -23.57 26.53
CA LEU A 589 -31.61 -24.41 26.91
C LEU A 589 -31.08 -23.99 28.28
N LYS A 590 -30.65 -24.95 29.10
CA LYS A 590 -29.92 -24.71 30.34
C LYS A 590 -28.50 -25.27 30.20
N LEU A 591 -27.49 -24.41 30.39
CA LEU A 591 -26.09 -24.80 30.30
C LEU A 591 -25.35 -24.46 31.60
N THR A 592 -24.55 -25.40 32.10
CA THR A 592 -23.65 -25.19 33.23
C THR A 592 -22.30 -24.68 32.73
N ILE A 593 -21.90 -23.49 33.16
CA ILE A 593 -20.80 -22.72 32.58
C ILE A 593 -19.79 -22.31 33.66
N LYS A 594 -18.51 -22.48 33.35
CA LYS A 594 -17.36 -21.89 34.05
C LYS A 594 -16.32 -21.41 33.04
N GLY A 595 -15.43 -20.52 33.45
CA GLY A 595 -14.30 -20.03 32.69
C GLY A 595 -13.17 -21.06 32.59
N TYR A 596 -12.36 -20.89 31.56
CA TYR A 596 -11.20 -21.70 31.21
C TYR A 596 -10.08 -20.77 30.76
N SER A 597 -8.83 -21.21 30.96
CA SER A 597 -7.66 -20.57 30.38
C SER A 597 -6.80 -21.63 29.70
N ASN A 598 -6.75 -21.59 28.37
CA ASN A 598 -5.93 -22.45 27.52
C ASN A 598 -5.54 -21.70 26.24
N SER A 599 -4.74 -22.33 25.38
CA SER A 599 -4.18 -21.69 24.18
C SER A 599 -5.20 -21.25 23.12
N LYS A 600 -6.44 -21.73 23.20
CA LYS A 600 -7.53 -21.43 22.25
C LYS A 600 -8.63 -20.57 22.86
N VAL A 601 -8.87 -20.69 24.16
CA VAL A 601 -9.95 -20.01 24.89
C VAL A 601 -9.42 -19.49 26.21
N SER A 602 -9.61 -18.19 26.42
CA SER A 602 -9.42 -17.47 27.67
C SER A 602 -10.78 -16.87 28.05
N GLY A 603 -11.60 -17.68 28.72
CA GLY A 603 -13.03 -17.46 28.92
C GLY A 603 -13.84 -18.74 28.75
N TYR A 604 -14.89 -18.70 27.94
CA TYR A 604 -15.71 -19.89 27.62
C TYR A 604 -16.19 -19.85 26.18
N LEU A 605 -16.26 -21.00 25.53
CA LEU A 605 -16.90 -21.18 24.23
C LEU A 605 -17.72 -22.47 24.20
N ALA A 606 -18.98 -22.35 23.82
CA ALA A 606 -19.81 -23.47 23.39
C ALA A 606 -20.65 -23.09 22.17
N VAL A 607 -20.68 -23.96 21.17
CA VAL A 607 -21.53 -23.81 19.99
C VAL A 607 -22.44 -25.02 19.91
N LEU A 608 -23.75 -24.79 19.86
CA LEU A 608 -24.76 -25.85 19.84
C LEU A 608 -25.68 -25.71 18.64
N VAL A 609 -26.04 -26.84 18.05
CA VAL A 609 -26.99 -26.94 16.93
C VAL A 609 -28.05 -28.00 17.20
N PRO A 610 -29.27 -27.87 16.64
CA PRO A 610 -30.32 -28.86 16.87
C PRO A 610 -29.95 -30.22 16.26
N ARG A 611 -30.34 -31.30 16.95
CA ARG A 611 -30.26 -32.66 16.41
C ARG A 611 -31.40 -32.90 15.41
N GLY A 612 -31.24 -33.93 14.57
CA GLY A 612 -32.24 -34.38 13.60
C GLY A 612 -32.13 -33.75 12.21
N ALA A 613 -31.15 -32.86 11.97
CA ALA A 613 -30.87 -32.37 10.63
C ALA A 613 -30.39 -33.51 9.71
N LYS A 614 -31.03 -33.66 8.55
CA LYS A 614 -30.62 -34.62 7.51
C LYS A 614 -29.16 -34.38 7.08
N SER A 615 -28.47 -35.41 6.59
CA SER A 615 -27.09 -35.31 6.11
C SER A 615 -26.92 -34.18 5.09
N LYS A 616 -27.79 -34.16 4.07
CA LYS A 616 -27.84 -33.19 2.96
C LYS A 616 -28.55 -31.85 3.28
N GLN A 617 -28.89 -31.56 4.53
CA GLN A 617 -29.56 -30.29 4.87
C GLN A 617 -28.63 -29.10 4.60
N VAL A 618 -29.19 -28.05 3.99
CA VAL A 618 -28.53 -26.75 3.79
C VAL A 618 -29.49 -25.65 4.24
N ALA A 619 -29.02 -24.75 5.10
CA ALA A 619 -29.81 -23.65 5.67
C ALA A 619 -29.73 -22.36 4.83
N THR A 620 -28.79 -22.28 3.89
CA THR A 620 -28.61 -21.12 3.00
C THR A 620 -29.85 -20.83 2.15
N THR A 621 -29.91 -19.60 1.64
CA THR A 621 -30.98 -19.07 0.80
C THR A 621 -30.38 -18.64 -0.54
N LYS A 622 -31.03 -19.02 -1.64
CA LYS A 622 -30.63 -18.56 -2.97
C LYS A 622 -31.09 -17.13 -3.19
N ALA A 623 -30.28 -16.33 -3.88
CA ALA A 623 -30.64 -14.97 -4.27
C ALA A 623 -31.83 -14.97 -5.26
N SER A 624 -32.75 -14.02 -5.08
CA SER A 624 -33.93 -13.90 -5.94
C SER A 624 -33.58 -13.32 -7.30
N SER A 625 -34.16 -13.88 -8.36
CA SER A 625 -34.11 -13.33 -9.73
C SER A 625 -35.22 -12.32 -10.01
N SER A 626 -36.11 -12.06 -9.05
CA SER A 626 -37.17 -11.06 -9.21
C SER A 626 -36.57 -9.69 -9.52
N LYS A 627 -37.10 -9.05 -10.55
CA LYS A 627 -36.76 -7.67 -10.89
C LYS A 627 -37.13 -6.77 -9.71
N ARG A 628 -36.26 -5.81 -9.38
CA ARG A 628 -36.51 -4.81 -8.34
C ARG A 628 -36.23 -3.40 -8.86
N SER A 629 -36.92 -2.43 -8.28
CA SER A 629 -36.74 -0.98 -8.52
C SER A 629 -35.84 -0.30 -7.47
N SER A 630 -35.28 -1.08 -6.52
CA SER A 630 -34.41 -0.57 -5.45
C SER A 630 -33.21 0.19 -6.00
N LYS A 631 -32.90 1.35 -5.39
CA LYS A 631 -31.69 2.13 -5.66
C LYS A 631 -30.42 1.52 -5.04
N VAL A 632 -30.57 0.60 -4.07
CA VAL A 632 -29.45 -0.09 -3.41
C VAL A 632 -29.08 -1.37 -4.17
N THR A 633 -27.79 -1.55 -4.43
CA THR A 633 -27.23 -2.70 -5.15
C THR A 633 -27.18 -3.95 -4.26
N TYR A 634 -26.49 -3.91 -3.13
CA TYR A 634 -26.38 -5.07 -2.25
C TYR A 634 -27.36 -4.95 -1.09
N ARG A 635 -28.28 -5.92 -0.96
CA ARG A 635 -29.29 -5.90 0.12
C ARG A 635 -28.93 -6.92 1.19
N SER A 636 -28.80 -6.44 2.43
CA SER A 636 -28.56 -7.30 3.58
C SER A 636 -29.81 -8.16 3.88
N ASN A 637 -29.77 -9.42 3.46
CA ASN A 637 -30.87 -10.36 3.57
C ASN A 637 -30.35 -11.81 3.63
N ALA A 638 -31.26 -12.78 3.80
CA ALA A 638 -30.89 -14.18 3.96
C ALA A 638 -30.05 -14.77 2.81
N ALA A 639 -30.18 -14.24 1.58
CA ALA A 639 -29.36 -14.67 0.46
C ALA A 639 -27.95 -14.11 0.55
N LEU A 640 -27.78 -12.81 0.84
CA LEU A 640 -26.45 -12.22 1.04
C LEU A 640 -25.75 -12.80 2.28
N ASP A 641 -26.50 -13.02 3.36
CA ASP A 641 -26.05 -13.76 4.55
C ASP A 641 -25.54 -15.17 4.22
N SER A 642 -25.95 -15.76 3.10
CA SER A 642 -25.49 -17.11 2.72
C SER A 642 -24.07 -17.12 2.15
N HIS A 643 -23.50 -15.96 1.84
CA HIS A 643 -22.13 -15.83 1.35
C HIS A 643 -21.11 -16.05 2.48
N VAL A 644 -19.93 -16.52 2.09
CA VAL A 644 -18.70 -16.56 2.89
C VAL A 644 -17.55 -16.26 1.94
N ILE A 645 -16.79 -15.20 2.25
CA ILE A 645 -15.57 -14.86 1.53
C ILE A 645 -14.41 -15.62 2.16
N TYR A 646 -13.50 -16.12 1.32
CA TYR A 646 -12.23 -16.68 1.76
C TYR A 646 -11.09 -15.85 1.19
N GLU A 647 -10.37 -15.16 2.07
CA GLU A 647 -9.11 -14.49 1.75
C GLU A 647 -8.03 -15.57 1.61
N GLY A 648 -7.72 -15.89 0.37
CA GLY A 648 -7.05 -17.14 0.00
C GLY A 648 -5.54 -17.10 0.03
N PHE A 649 -4.88 -16.21 0.77
CA PHE A 649 -3.43 -16.03 0.78
C PHE A 649 -2.89 -15.42 2.08
N SER A 650 -1.56 -15.40 2.23
CA SER A 650 -0.84 -14.63 3.26
C SER A 650 0.31 -13.86 2.61
N LEU A 651 0.67 -12.68 3.14
CA LEU A 651 1.82 -11.91 2.67
C LEU A 651 3.14 -12.68 2.79
N PHE A 652 3.28 -13.56 3.79
CA PHE A 652 4.55 -14.20 4.13
C PHE A 652 4.70 -15.63 3.61
N GLN A 653 3.73 -16.11 2.82
CA GLN A 653 3.81 -17.45 2.26
C GLN A 653 5.04 -17.59 1.34
N ASN A 654 5.71 -18.74 1.38
CA ASN A 654 6.89 -18.96 0.54
C ASN A 654 6.48 -19.22 -0.93
N GLY A 655 7.05 -18.45 -1.87
CA GLY A 655 6.79 -18.58 -3.31
C GLY A 655 7.72 -19.54 -4.08
N GLY A 656 8.82 -20.01 -3.48
CA GLY A 656 9.90 -20.70 -4.20
C GLY A 656 9.63 -22.15 -4.64
N GLU A 657 8.86 -22.91 -3.86
CA GLU A 657 8.72 -24.37 -4.06
C GLU A 657 7.31 -24.83 -4.49
N TYR A 658 6.28 -23.96 -4.49
CA TYR A 658 4.90 -24.41 -4.65
C TYR A 658 4.04 -23.48 -5.51
N ASP A 659 3.41 -24.07 -6.53
CA ASP A 659 2.39 -23.43 -7.36
C ASP A 659 1.07 -23.29 -6.56
N THR A 660 0.88 -22.11 -5.98
CA THR A 660 -0.30 -21.76 -5.16
C THR A 660 -1.58 -21.88 -6.00
N TYR A 661 -1.57 -21.39 -7.23
CA TYR A 661 -2.72 -21.49 -8.12
C TYR A 661 -3.09 -22.95 -8.45
N THR A 662 -2.13 -23.83 -8.69
CA THR A 662 -2.43 -25.27 -8.85
C THR A 662 -3.05 -25.89 -7.61
N LYS A 663 -2.57 -25.52 -6.42
CA LYS A 663 -3.17 -26.00 -5.16
C LYS A 663 -4.61 -25.49 -4.98
N ILE A 664 -4.87 -24.23 -5.34
CA ILE A 664 -6.23 -23.68 -5.36
C ILE A 664 -7.11 -24.49 -6.33
N ALA A 665 -6.64 -24.73 -7.55
CA ALA A 665 -7.37 -25.49 -8.56
C ALA A 665 -7.74 -26.90 -8.07
N LYS A 666 -6.79 -27.61 -7.46
CA LYS A 666 -6.98 -28.95 -6.89
C LYS A 666 -8.00 -28.96 -5.73
N ASN A 667 -8.09 -27.88 -4.97
CA ASN A 667 -8.93 -27.77 -3.77
C ASN A 667 -10.26 -27.03 -3.96
N ALA A 668 -10.60 -26.60 -5.18
CA ALA A 668 -11.84 -25.86 -5.47
C ALA A 668 -13.11 -26.50 -4.87
N LYS A 669 -13.27 -27.83 -5.03
CA LYS A 669 -14.41 -28.57 -4.45
C LYS A 669 -14.39 -28.60 -2.92
N THR A 670 -13.21 -28.63 -2.31
CA THR A 670 -13.04 -28.58 -0.85
C THR A 670 -13.54 -27.25 -0.31
N PHE A 671 -13.18 -26.13 -0.94
CA PHE A 671 -13.66 -24.80 -0.57
C PHE A 671 -15.19 -24.70 -0.69
N ALA A 672 -15.77 -25.14 -1.82
CA ALA A 672 -17.23 -25.21 -2.01
C ALA A 672 -17.93 -26.08 -0.93
N GLY A 673 -17.29 -27.20 -0.60
CA GLY A 673 -17.73 -28.14 0.43
C GLY A 673 -17.95 -27.44 1.77
N LEU A 674 -17.00 -26.58 2.15
CA LEU A 674 -17.03 -25.76 3.38
C LEU A 674 -18.07 -24.65 3.37
N GLY A 675 -18.67 -24.35 2.21
CA GLY A 675 -19.63 -23.26 2.08
C GLY A 675 -18.99 -21.92 1.79
N ILE A 676 -17.72 -21.90 1.37
CA ILE A 676 -17.12 -20.72 0.73
C ILE A 676 -17.85 -20.50 -0.59
N THR A 677 -18.25 -19.26 -0.83
CA THR A 677 -18.97 -18.83 -2.04
C THR A 677 -18.12 -17.91 -2.89
N ASP A 678 -17.23 -17.15 -2.26
CA ASP A 678 -16.45 -16.07 -2.86
C ASP A 678 -14.98 -16.27 -2.46
N PHE A 679 -14.11 -16.40 -3.46
CA PHE A 679 -12.68 -16.61 -3.27
C PHE A 679 -11.98 -15.29 -3.61
N TRP A 680 -11.50 -14.60 -2.57
CA TRP A 680 -10.64 -13.44 -2.72
C TRP A 680 -9.23 -13.93 -3.00
N MET A 681 -8.82 -13.78 -4.26
CA MET A 681 -7.45 -14.09 -4.69
C MET A 681 -6.50 -13.00 -4.21
N ALA A 682 -5.26 -13.39 -3.94
CA ALA A 682 -4.19 -12.40 -3.80
C ALA A 682 -4.14 -11.46 -5.03
N PRO A 683 -3.63 -10.23 -4.87
CA PRO A 683 -3.32 -9.38 -6.00
C PRO A 683 -2.47 -10.15 -6.99
N SER A 684 -3.02 -10.39 -8.18
CA SER A 684 -2.41 -11.32 -9.13
C SER A 684 -1.27 -10.67 -9.94
N TYR A 685 -1.01 -9.39 -9.70
CA TYR A 685 0.02 -8.62 -10.39
C TYR A 685 1.42 -9.16 -10.09
N LYS A 686 2.31 -9.05 -11.07
CA LYS A 686 3.74 -9.25 -10.85
C LYS A 686 4.26 -8.09 -10.00
N SER A 687 4.82 -8.43 -8.84
CA SER A 687 5.45 -7.45 -7.97
C SER A 687 6.70 -6.84 -8.58
N PHE A 688 6.93 -5.57 -8.24
CA PHE A 688 8.21 -4.92 -8.36
C PHE A 688 9.30 -5.71 -7.62
N GLY A 689 10.50 -5.77 -8.21
CA GLY A 689 11.60 -6.64 -7.76
C GLY A 689 12.13 -6.34 -6.36
N MET A 690 11.94 -5.13 -5.84
CA MET A 690 12.36 -4.76 -4.49
C MET A 690 11.27 -4.97 -3.42
N SER A 691 10.09 -5.48 -3.79
CA SER A 691 9.08 -5.87 -2.80
C SER A 691 9.65 -6.95 -1.87
N ARG A 692 9.50 -6.76 -0.56
CA ARG A 692 10.03 -7.67 0.47
C ARG A 692 9.54 -9.10 0.30
N TYR A 693 8.28 -9.30 -0.10
CA TYR A 693 7.68 -10.62 -0.16
C TYR A 693 7.01 -10.96 -1.49
N GLY A 694 6.97 -10.06 -2.47
CA GLY A 694 6.40 -10.33 -3.79
C GLY A 694 4.89 -10.60 -3.78
N GLU A 695 4.17 -10.02 -2.84
CA GLU A 695 2.73 -10.22 -2.57
C GLU A 695 1.75 -9.73 -3.65
N GLY A 696 2.22 -8.96 -4.62
CA GLY A 696 1.43 -8.42 -5.73
C GLY A 696 0.90 -7.00 -5.54
N TYR A 697 0.93 -6.40 -4.34
CA TYR A 697 0.48 -5.00 -4.14
C TYR A 697 1.48 -3.95 -4.64
N SER A 698 2.76 -4.30 -4.72
CA SER A 698 3.80 -3.45 -5.30
C SER A 698 3.77 -3.51 -6.83
N VAL A 699 2.77 -2.88 -7.46
CA VAL A 699 2.46 -3.03 -8.90
C VAL A 699 3.29 -2.09 -9.78
N SER A 700 4.13 -2.62 -10.65
CA SER A 700 4.81 -1.85 -11.71
C SER A 700 4.12 -1.94 -13.07
N ASP A 701 3.34 -2.99 -13.32
CA ASP A 701 2.53 -3.18 -14.53
C ASP A 701 1.16 -3.77 -14.17
N ARG A 702 0.12 -2.93 -14.28
CA ARG A 702 -1.27 -3.29 -13.93
C ARG A 702 -1.82 -4.45 -14.77
N TYR A 703 -1.25 -4.73 -15.93
CA TYR A 703 -1.75 -5.75 -16.86
C TYR A 703 -0.91 -7.04 -16.89
N ASP A 704 0.09 -7.18 -16.02
CA ASP A 704 0.88 -8.41 -15.91
C ASP A 704 0.49 -9.25 -14.70
N LEU A 705 -0.40 -10.23 -14.92
CA LEU A 705 -0.86 -11.14 -13.87
C LEU A 705 -0.02 -12.42 -13.77
N GLY A 706 1.28 -12.30 -14.05
CA GLY A 706 2.21 -13.43 -14.15
C GLY A 706 2.27 -14.05 -15.55
N ASP A 707 1.90 -13.29 -16.59
CA ASP A 707 1.89 -13.72 -17.99
C ASP A 707 3.23 -13.45 -18.69
N SER A 708 4.05 -12.51 -18.22
CA SER A 708 5.43 -12.32 -18.72
C SER A 708 6.41 -13.27 -18.03
N ALA A 709 6.27 -13.43 -16.72
CA ALA A 709 7.03 -14.29 -15.84
C ALA A 709 6.16 -14.63 -14.64
N LYS A 710 6.40 -15.77 -13.97
CA LYS A 710 5.61 -16.16 -12.79
C LYS A 710 5.63 -15.05 -11.73
N ASN A 711 4.46 -14.78 -11.14
CA ASN A 711 4.38 -14.05 -9.87
C ASN A 711 4.66 -15.04 -8.71
N LYS A 712 4.54 -14.58 -7.47
CA LYS A 712 4.73 -15.40 -6.26
C LYS A 712 3.82 -16.64 -6.20
N TYR A 713 2.65 -16.56 -6.81
CA TYR A 713 1.59 -17.57 -6.70
C TYR A 713 1.61 -18.58 -7.87
N GLY A 714 2.14 -18.16 -9.02
CA GLY A 714 2.28 -18.97 -10.23
C GLY A 714 2.30 -18.13 -11.51
N THR A 715 2.09 -18.77 -12.65
CA THR A 715 1.94 -18.15 -13.97
C THR A 715 0.49 -17.75 -14.25
N GLY A 716 0.27 -16.85 -15.20
CA GLY A 716 -1.08 -16.46 -15.64
C GLY A 716 -1.92 -17.64 -16.17
N LYS A 717 -1.30 -18.66 -16.77
CA LYS A 717 -1.99 -19.90 -17.17
C LYS A 717 -2.47 -20.71 -15.96
N GLN A 718 -1.67 -20.78 -14.90
CA GLN A 718 -2.05 -21.43 -13.64
C GLN A 718 -3.17 -20.64 -12.94
N LEU A 719 -3.10 -19.30 -12.94
CA LEU A 719 -4.18 -18.42 -12.48
C LEU A 719 -5.49 -18.72 -13.22
N ALA A 720 -5.49 -18.70 -14.55
CA ALA A 720 -6.66 -19.00 -15.36
C ALA A 720 -7.23 -20.40 -15.09
N SER A 721 -6.36 -21.38 -14.83
CA SER A 721 -6.75 -22.74 -14.46
C SER A 721 -7.40 -22.81 -13.07
N ALA A 722 -6.88 -22.05 -12.10
CA ALA A 722 -7.44 -21.94 -10.76
C ALA A 722 -8.84 -21.30 -10.79
N ILE A 723 -9.02 -20.20 -11.51
CA ILE A 723 -10.33 -19.54 -11.69
C ILE A 723 -11.33 -20.51 -12.34
N THR A 724 -10.93 -21.20 -13.41
CA THR A 724 -11.79 -22.18 -14.09
C THR A 724 -12.22 -23.30 -13.14
N ALA A 725 -11.31 -23.80 -12.30
CA ALA A 725 -11.63 -24.85 -11.33
C ALA A 725 -12.57 -24.36 -10.21
N LEU A 726 -12.36 -23.14 -9.71
CA LEU A 726 -13.24 -22.49 -8.73
C LEU A 726 -14.66 -22.32 -9.29
N HIS A 727 -14.79 -21.81 -10.52
CA HIS A 727 -16.08 -21.70 -11.21
C HIS A 727 -16.76 -23.05 -11.43
N LYS A 728 -16.00 -24.09 -11.80
CA LYS A 728 -16.53 -25.46 -11.95
C LYS A 728 -17.06 -26.01 -10.61
N ALA A 729 -16.50 -25.56 -9.49
CA ALA A 729 -16.99 -25.88 -8.15
C ALA A 729 -18.12 -24.96 -7.67
N GLY A 730 -18.48 -23.93 -8.43
CA GLY A 730 -19.57 -22.98 -8.14
C GLY A 730 -19.17 -21.81 -7.27
N LEU A 731 -17.87 -21.54 -7.08
CA LEU A 731 -17.39 -20.34 -6.39
C LEU A 731 -17.31 -19.16 -7.35
N LYS A 732 -17.36 -17.97 -6.76
CA LYS A 732 -17.03 -16.69 -7.38
C LYS A 732 -15.58 -16.33 -7.06
N VAL A 733 -14.93 -15.61 -7.95
CA VAL A 733 -13.52 -15.22 -7.79
C VAL A 733 -13.36 -13.72 -7.86
N GLN A 734 -12.83 -13.12 -6.80
CA GLN A 734 -12.53 -11.71 -6.72
C GLN A 734 -11.05 -11.45 -6.92
N ASN A 735 -10.74 -10.49 -7.79
CA ASN A 735 -9.39 -9.94 -7.90
C ASN A 735 -9.23 -8.80 -6.89
N ASP A 736 -8.02 -8.60 -6.41
CA ASP A 736 -7.69 -7.47 -5.57
C ASP A 736 -7.35 -6.24 -6.40
N LEU A 737 -8.19 -5.20 -6.37
CA LEU A 737 -8.11 -4.04 -7.24
C LEU A 737 -7.29 -2.92 -6.58
N VAL A 738 -6.06 -2.73 -7.05
CA VAL A 738 -5.09 -1.76 -6.51
C VAL A 738 -5.15 -0.48 -7.34
N LEU A 739 -6.05 0.43 -6.99
CA LEU A 739 -6.27 1.69 -7.72
C LEU A 739 -5.32 2.81 -7.29
N ASN A 740 -4.93 2.80 -6.01
CA ASN A 740 -4.28 3.93 -5.35
C ASN A 740 -2.86 4.19 -5.87
N GLN A 741 -2.01 3.16 -5.95
CA GLN A 741 -0.59 3.35 -6.25
C GLN A 741 0.00 2.45 -7.33
N MET A 742 1.15 2.89 -7.84
CA MET A 742 2.13 2.08 -8.56
C MET A 742 3.49 2.12 -7.86
N LEU A 743 4.26 1.03 -7.95
CA LEU A 743 5.61 0.94 -7.39
C LEU A 743 6.56 0.37 -8.43
N GLY A 744 7.77 0.92 -8.49
CA GLY A 744 8.83 0.37 -9.34
C GLY A 744 8.73 0.74 -10.82
N LEU A 745 8.16 1.90 -11.13
CA LEU A 745 8.34 2.54 -12.44
C LEU A 745 9.83 2.83 -12.63
N SER A 746 10.34 2.66 -13.84
CA SER A 746 11.80 2.69 -14.10
C SER A 746 12.25 3.89 -14.93
N GLY A 747 11.33 4.55 -15.64
CA GLY A 747 11.67 5.72 -16.44
C GLY A 747 11.65 7.00 -15.62
N VAL A 748 12.71 7.79 -15.76
CA VAL A 748 12.89 9.07 -15.07
C VAL A 748 12.18 10.22 -15.81
N GLU A 749 11.67 11.17 -15.05
CA GLU A 749 11.08 12.42 -15.52
C GLU A 749 11.45 13.56 -14.57
N ALA A 750 11.82 14.72 -15.13
CA ALA A 750 11.95 15.93 -14.33
C ALA A 750 10.56 16.44 -13.96
N VAL A 751 10.31 16.62 -12.67
CA VAL A 751 9.07 17.12 -12.08
C VAL A 751 9.39 18.20 -11.07
N THR A 752 8.45 19.11 -10.82
CA THR A 752 8.53 20.04 -9.69
C THR A 752 7.79 19.44 -8.49
N VAL A 753 8.43 19.43 -7.31
CA VAL A 753 7.91 18.80 -6.09
C VAL A 753 7.86 19.74 -4.88
N ASP A 754 6.87 19.49 -4.02
CA ASP A 754 6.80 20.00 -2.64
C ASP A 754 6.95 18.84 -1.63
N ARG A 755 7.74 19.04 -0.57
CA ARG A 755 7.86 18.07 0.53
C ARG A 755 6.63 18.13 1.44
N ILE A 756 5.89 17.04 1.51
CA ILE A 756 4.63 16.95 2.25
C ILE A 756 4.54 15.68 3.13
N ASN A 757 3.60 15.68 4.08
CA ASN A 757 3.17 14.49 4.82
C ASN A 757 2.06 13.75 4.07
N SER A 758 1.55 12.65 4.62
CA SER A 758 0.48 11.84 3.97
C SER A 758 -0.80 12.62 3.68
N HIS A 759 -1.06 13.69 4.43
CA HIS A 759 -2.25 14.55 4.31
C HIS A 759 -2.06 15.72 3.34
N GLY A 760 -0.95 15.78 2.60
CA GLY A 760 -0.66 16.88 1.68
C GLY A 760 -0.19 18.16 2.35
N GLN A 761 0.15 18.13 3.64
CA GLN A 761 0.62 19.29 4.38
C GLN A 761 2.15 19.38 4.32
N GLN A 762 2.70 20.58 4.21
CA GLN A 762 4.16 20.78 4.16
C GLN A 762 4.84 20.14 5.38
N LEU A 763 5.88 19.35 5.12
CA LEU A 763 6.62 18.64 6.16
C LEU A 763 8.04 19.19 6.31
N THR A 764 8.46 19.37 7.56
CA THR A 764 9.82 19.75 7.94
C THR A 764 10.48 18.61 8.71
N VAL A 765 11.68 18.23 8.30
CA VAL A 765 12.49 17.17 8.91
C VAL A 765 13.82 17.79 9.32
N ASN A 766 14.17 17.70 10.60
CA ASN A 766 15.41 18.29 11.16
C ASN A 766 15.61 19.77 10.78
N GLY A 767 14.53 20.57 10.80
CA GLY A 767 14.57 22.00 10.46
C GLY A 767 14.65 22.31 8.95
N ARG A 768 14.62 21.30 8.08
CA ARG A 768 14.71 21.45 6.62
C ARG A 768 13.44 20.98 5.91
N THR A 769 13.12 21.64 4.81
CA THR A 769 12.02 21.30 3.88
C THR A 769 12.39 21.85 2.50
N PHE A 770 11.64 21.47 1.47
CA PHE A 770 11.81 22.02 0.13
C PHE A 770 10.45 22.17 -0.55
N LYS A 771 10.36 23.17 -1.43
CA LYS A 771 9.15 23.59 -2.13
C LYS A 771 9.51 24.05 -3.54
N ASN A 772 8.68 23.72 -4.52
CA ASN A 772 8.89 24.01 -5.92
C ASN A 772 10.28 23.55 -6.44
N ALA A 773 10.77 22.43 -5.91
CA ALA A 773 12.10 21.93 -6.28
C ALA A 773 12.03 21.07 -7.53
N LEU A 774 12.95 21.26 -8.49
CA LEU A 774 13.13 20.30 -9.58
C LEU A 774 13.67 18.97 -9.01
N TYR A 775 13.05 17.87 -9.41
CA TYR A 775 13.33 16.54 -8.91
C TYR A 775 13.23 15.52 -10.04
N PHE A 776 14.14 14.55 -10.07
CA PHE A 776 14.21 13.53 -11.12
C PHE A 776 13.48 12.26 -10.66
N ALA A 777 12.14 12.28 -10.76
CA ALA A 777 11.30 11.21 -10.28
C ALA A 777 11.24 10.02 -11.25
N TYR A 778 11.15 8.81 -10.72
CA TYR A 778 10.80 7.61 -11.45
C TYR A 778 9.27 7.51 -11.61
N THR A 779 8.73 8.06 -12.70
CA THR A 779 7.28 8.18 -12.98
C THR A 779 6.85 7.49 -14.28
N LYS A 780 7.80 7.10 -15.13
CA LYS A 780 7.46 6.56 -16.46
C LYS A 780 7.47 5.04 -16.47
N SER A 781 6.39 4.46 -16.96
CA SER A 781 6.34 3.04 -17.29
C SER A 781 6.97 2.77 -18.66
N SER A 782 7.31 1.51 -18.95
CA SER A 782 8.04 1.12 -20.16
C SER A 782 7.12 0.76 -21.33
N LYS A 783 7.63 0.91 -22.55
CA LYS A 783 6.97 0.39 -23.78
C LYS A 783 6.98 -1.14 -23.85
N SER A 784 7.83 -1.81 -23.07
CA SER A 784 7.85 -3.27 -22.93
C SER A 784 6.70 -3.81 -22.08
N ASP A 785 6.04 -2.95 -21.30
CA ASP A 785 5.02 -3.36 -20.35
C ASP A 785 3.71 -3.75 -21.06
N LYS A 786 2.91 -4.59 -20.41
CA LYS A 786 1.58 -4.93 -20.90
C LYS A 786 0.63 -3.73 -20.81
N GLN A 787 0.88 -2.75 -19.94
CA GLN A 787 0.26 -1.42 -20.00
C GLN A 787 0.33 -0.82 -21.41
N TYR A 788 1.47 -0.91 -22.10
CA TYR A 788 1.63 -0.39 -23.47
C TYR A 788 0.75 -1.12 -24.49
N THR A 789 0.44 -2.39 -24.21
CA THR A 789 -0.40 -3.23 -25.05
C THR A 789 -1.89 -2.99 -24.79
N TYR A 790 -2.31 -2.93 -23.53
CA TYR A 790 -3.72 -2.97 -23.12
C TYR A 790 -4.29 -1.63 -22.64
N GLY A 791 -3.45 -0.68 -22.26
CA GLY A 791 -3.85 0.65 -21.78
C GLY A 791 -4.77 1.35 -22.79
N GLY A 792 -5.96 1.71 -22.34
CA GLY A 792 -7.07 2.31 -23.09
C GLY A 792 -7.62 1.49 -24.27
N LYS A 793 -7.18 0.24 -24.47
CA LYS A 793 -7.52 -0.57 -25.68
C LYS A 793 -9.02 -0.83 -25.85
N TYR A 794 -9.76 -0.94 -24.74
CA TYR A 794 -11.17 -1.32 -24.70
C TYR A 794 -12.11 -0.12 -24.54
N LEU A 795 -11.59 1.12 -24.48
CA LEU A 795 -12.42 2.33 -24.36
C LEU A 795 -13.43 2.46 -25.52
N GLY A 796 -13.04 2.13 -26.76
CA GLY A 796 -13.96 2.12 -27.90
C GLY A 796 -15.11 1.13 -27.71
N THR A 797 -14.79 -0.10 -27.29
CA THR A 797 -15.79 -1.14 -26.97
C THR A 797 -16.73 -0.69 -25.85
N LEU A 798 -16.18 -0.11 -24.78
CA LEU A 798 -16.96 0.37 -23.65
C LEU A 798 -17.89 1.52 -24.06
N LYS A 799 -17.41 2.49 -24.85
CA LYS A 799 -18.24 3.60 -25.36
C LYS A 799 -19.38 3.11 -26.24
N SER A 800 -19.11 2.16 -27.13
CA SER A 800 -20.12 1.60 -28.04
C SER A 800 -21.17 0.76 -27.31
N LYS A 801 -20.75 -0.18 -26.46
CA LYS A 801 -21.67 -1.12 -25.79
C LYS A 801 -22.31 -0.57 -24.53
N TYR A 802 -21.62 0.34 -23.84
CA TYR A 802 -22.01 0.89 -22.54
C TYR A 802 -21.82 2.41 -22.48
N PRO A 803 -22.46 3.19 -23.38
CA PRO A 803 -22.25 4.65 -23.47
C PRO A 803 -22.60 5.40 -22.17
N LYS A 804 -23.39 4.80 -21.28
CA LYS A 804 -23.72 5.35 -19.96
C LYS A 804 -22.54 5.41 -18.98
N LEU A 805 -21.44 4.69 -19.24
CA LEU A 805 -20.22 4.78 -18.42
C LEU A 805 -19.50 6.13 -18.61
N PHE A 806 -19.70 6.78 -19.75
CA PHE A 806 -19.04 8.03 -20.12
C PHE A 806 -19.98 9.23 -20.00
N LYS A 807 -20.96 9.14 -19.11
CA LYS A 807 -21.90 10.22 -18.78
C LYS A 807 -21.97 10.37 -17.27
N SER A 808 -22.11 11.61 -16.80
CA SER A 808 -22.32 11.86 -15.37
C SER A 808 -23.59 11.15 -14.91
N PHE A 809 -23.57 10.61 -13.70
CA PHE A 809 -24.69 9.83 -13.17
C PHE A 809 -24.94 10.12 -11.70
N LYS A 810 -26.13 9.77 -11.21
CA LYS A 810 -26.48 9.88 -9.79
C LYS A 810 -26.15 8.58 -9.06
N ALA A 811 -25.25 8.66 -8.08
CA ALA A 811 -24.99 7.60 -7.10
C ALA A 811 -25.63 8.05 -5.78
N GLY A 812 -26.79 7.49 -5.43
CA GLY A 812 -27.58 7.98 -4.31
C GLY A 812 -27.96 9.46 -4.49
N SER A 813 -27.52 10.32 -3.57
CA SER A 813 -27.70 11.78 -3.64
C SER A 813 -26.56 12.50 -4.35
N VAL A 814 -25.44 11.83 -4.62
CA VAL A 814 -24.24 12.43 -5.20
C VAL A 814 -24.28 12.39 -6.73
N THR A 815 -23.83 13.45 -7.38
CA THR A 815 -23.56 13.46 -8.83
C THR A 815 -22.11 13.05 -9.04
N VAL A 816 -21.91 11.92 -9.71
CA VAL A 816 -20.58 11.43 -10.09
C VAL A 816 -20.26 11.95 -11.48
N SER A 817 -19.09 12.58 -11.62
CA SER A 817 -18.60 13.12 -12.88
C SER A 817 -18.23 12.01 -13.88
N ALA A 818 -18.38 12.31 -15.16
CA ALA A 818 -18.00 11.38 -16.23
C ALA A 818 -16.47 11.27 -16.38
N PRO A 819 -15.95 10.07 -16.68
CA PRO A 819 -14.60 9.89 -17.21
C PRO A 819 -14.43 10.57 -18.57
N SER A 820 -13.18 10.70 -19.02
CA SER A 820 -12.85 11.31 -20.31
C SER A 820 -13.44 10.55 -21.50
N THR A 821 -13.99 11.31 -22.45
CA THR A 821 -14.43 10.82 -23.76
C THR A 821 -13.41 11.08 -24.88
N SER A 822 -12.29 11.75 -24.59
CA SER A 822 -11.30 12.19 -25.59
C SER A 822 -10.68 11.05 -26.42
N GLY A 823 -10.75 9.81 -25.92
CA GLY A 823 -10.11 8.67 -26.57
C GLY A 823 -8.60 8.57 -26.29
N THR A 824 -8.05 9.48 -25.49
CA THR A 824 -6.69 9.40 -24.97
C THR A 824 -6.47 8.06 -24.28
N ARG A 825 -5.40 7.36 -24.67
CA ARG A 825 -5.01 6.07 -24.10
C ARG A 825 -3.75 6.26 -23.26
N ILE A 826 -3.78 5.82 -22.00
CA ILE A 826 -2.57 5.76 -21.16
C ILE A 826 -1.84 4.47 -21.51
N ARG A 827 -0.93 4.53 -22.48
CA ARG A 827 -0.09 3.39 -22.85
C ARG A 827 1.21 3.33 -22.04
N THR A 828 1.64 4.48 -21.55
CA THR A 828 2.74 4.62 -20.60
C THR A 828 2.30 5.61 -19.54
N TRP A 829 2.62 5.32 -18.28
CA TRP A 829 2.46 6.26 -17.18
C TRP A 829 3.52 7.37 -17.25
N SER A 830 3.21 8.51 -16.62
CA SER A 830 4.08 9.68 -16.48
C SER A 830 3.45 10.63 -15.44
N ALA A 831 4.23 11.57 -14.91
CA ALA A 831 3.88 12.40 -13.75
C ALA A 831 2.56 13.18 -13.86
N LYS A 832 2.12 13.55 -15.07
CA LYS A 832 0.83 14.23 -15.29
C LYS A 832 -0.42 13.40 -14.93
N TYR A 833 -0.25 12.09 -14.71
CA TYR A 833 -1.32 11.17 -14.29
C TYR A 833 -1.20 10.78 -12.81
N GLU A 834 -0.31 11.42 -12.08
CA GLU A 834 0.11 11.06 -10.72
C GLU A 834 -0.04 12.29 -9.83
N ASN A 835 -0.48 12.11 -8.59
CA ASN A 835 -0.52 13.17 -7.59
C ASN A 835 0.88 13.50 -7.08
N GLY A 836 1.72 12.48 -6.94
CA GLY A 836 3.06 12.59 -6.37
C GLY A 836 3.65 11.22 -6.09
N THR A 837 4.67 11.17 -5.25
CA THR A 837 5.38 9.94 -4.90
C THR A 837 5.83 9.94 -3.45
N SER A 838 5.92 8.75 -2.85
CA SER A 838 6.80 8.58 -1.70
C SER A 838 8.26 8.88 -2.08
N THR A 839 9.08 9.30 -1.13
CA THR A 839 10.53 9.51 -1.32
C THR A 839 11.16 8.29 -1.99
N GLN A 840 11.93 8.50 -3.05
CA GLN A 840 12.44 7.43 -3.90
C GLN A 840 13.92 7.14 -3.67
N ASN A 841 14.57 7.93 -2.80
CA ASN A 841 16.02 7.97 -2.68
C ASN A 841 16.71 8.31 -4.02
N ALA A 842 16.06 9.15 -4.83
CA ALA A 842 16.61 9.73 -6.05
C ALA A 842 17.43 10.99 -5.78
N GLY A 843 17.21 11.66 -4.65
CA GLY A 843 17.92 12.87 -4.23
C GLY A 843 17.22 14.17 -4.66
N VAL A 844 17.37 15.21 -3.83
CA VAL A 844 16.91 16.57 -4.11
C VAL A 844 18.11 17.47 -4.46
N ASN A 845 17.88 18.64 -5.07
CA ASN A 845 18.94 19.59 -5.48
C ASN A 845 19.96 19.02 -6.48
N LEU A 846 19.61 17.94 -7.18
CA LEU A 846 20.46 17.35 -8.22
C LEU A 846 20.48 18.17 -9.50
N ALA A 847 19.46 18.98 -9.73
CA ALA A 847 19.39 19.83 -10.90
C ALA A 847 20.45 20.93 -10.83
N VAL A 848 21.25 21.06 -11.88
CA VAL A 848 22.26 22.13 -11.97
C VAL A 848 21.55 23.45 -12.18
N THR A 849 22.00 24.47 -11.45
CA THR A 849 21.52 25.83 -11.57
C THR A 849 22.60 26.73 -12.14
N THR A 850 22.17 27.74 -12.88
CA THR A 850 23.01 28.79 -13.47
C THR A 850 23.24 29.91 -12.47
N SER A 851 24.14 30.85 -12.79
CA SER A 851 24.47 31.98 -11.92
C SER A 851 23.28 32.92 -11.64
N ASP A 852 22.30 32.97 -12.54
CA ASP A 852 21.03 33.69 -12.35
C ASP A 852 19.96 32.90 -11.58
N GLY A 853 20.28 31.67 -11.16
CA GLY A 853 19.40 30.79 -10.38
C GLY A 853 18.40 29.98 -11.20
N SER A 854 18.41 30.06 -12.53
CA SER A 854 17.60 29.19 -13.40
C SER A 854 18.17 27.77 -13.48
N TYR A 855 17.36 26.79 -13.91
CA TYR A 855 17.84 25.42 -14.11
C TYR A 855 18.52 25.31 -15.48
N ALA A 856 19.71 24.73 -15.52
CA ALA A 856 20.42 24.51 -16.77
C ALA A 856 19.72 23.43 -17.60
N GLU A 857 19.49 23.72 -18.89
CA GLU A 857 18.81 22.84 -19.85
C GLU A 857 19.70 22.44 -21.03
N LEU A 858 19.46 21.26 -21.61
CA LEU A 858 20.13 20.78 -22.84
C LEU A 858 20.03 21.79 -24.00
N GLY A 859 18.96 22.59 -24.06
CA GLY A 859 18.82 23.68 -25.02
C GLY A 859 19.86 24.80 -24.85
N ASP A 860 20.41 24.96 -23.65
CA ASP A 860 21.43 25.96 -23.33
C ASP A 860 22.81 25.59 -23.91
N ILE A 861 23.05 24.30 -24.19
CA ILE A 861 24.24 23.85 -24.95
C ILE A 861 24.25 24.47 -26.36
N ILE A 862 23.07 24.76 -26.92
CA ILE A 862 22.93 25.38 -28.24
C ILE A 862 23.07 26.91 -28.16
N ALA A 863 22.84 27.50 -26.98
CA ALA A 863 22.78 28.95 -26.78
C ALA A 863 24.00 29.56 -26.05
N ASP A 864 24.96 28.75 -25.59
CA ASP A 864 26.28 29.07 -24.97
C ASP A 864 26.29 30.03 -23.74
N SER A 865 25.22 30.81 -23.52
CA SER A 865 25.14 31.93 -22.58
C SER A 865 24.49 31.59 -21.23
N LYS A 866 24.03 30.35 -21.06
CA LYS A 866 23.25 29.89 -19.90
C LYS A 866 23.83 28.65 -19.22
N LEU A 867 25.07 28.29 -19.49
CA LEU A 867 25.74 27.23 -18.73
C LEU A 867 26.53 27.85 -17.57
N PRO A 868 26.71 27.14 -16.43
CA PRO A 868 27.57 27.59 -15.33
C PRO A 868 28.92 28.11 -15.85
N ASP A 869 29.45 29.18 -15.25
CA ASP A 869 30.69 29.83 -15.67
C ASP A 869 31.87 28.83 -15.72
N GLU A 870 31.85 27.84 -14.82
CA GLU A 870 32.82 26.74 -14.77
C GLU A 870 32.80 25.85 -16.03
N LEU A 871 31.69 25.82 -16.76
CA LEU A 871 31.51 25.08 -18.02
C LEU A 871 31.71 25.96 -19.28
N THR A 872 31.77 27.29 -19.16
CA THR A 872 31.75 28.22 -20.32
C THR A 872 32.95 29.16 -20.43
N GLU A 873 33.60 29.52 -19.32
CA GLU A 873 34.59 30.59 -19.30
C GLU A 873 35.91 30.18 -20.03
N ARG A 874 36.85 31.10 -20.34
CA ARG A 874 38.11 30.85 -21.10
C ARG A 874 39.40 31.12 -20.29
N VAL A 875 40.38 30.19 -20.26
CA VAL A 875 41.64 30.24 -19.47
C VAL A 875 42.75 29.98 -20.47
N THR A 876 43.79 30.79 -20.39
CA THR A 876 45.01 30.73 -21.20
C THR A 876 45.95 29.61 -20.76
N ALA A 877 46.22 28.64 -21.64
CA ALA A 877 47.30 27.65 -21.46
C ALA A 877 48.00 27.33 -22.79
N THR A 878 49.27 26.96 -22.73
CA THR A 878 50.17 26.74 -23.87
C THR A 878 50.04 25.30 -24.38
N VAL A 879 49.67 25.13 -25.65
CA VAL A 879 49.54 23.83 -26.35
C VAL A 879 50.90 23.44 -26.91
N VAL A 880 51.43 22.28 -26.53
CA VAL A 880 52.58 21.64 -27.22
C VAL A 880 52.02 20.84 -28.39
N LYS A 881 52.54 21.09 -29.59
CA LYS A 881 52.12 20.46 -30.85
C LYS A 881 52.61 19.03 -30.98
#